data_AF-A0A673BP99-F1
#
_entry.id   AF-A0A673BP99-F1
#
_cell.length_a   1.000
_cell.length_b   1.000
_cell.length_c   1.000
_cell.angle_alpha   90.00
_cell.angle_beta   90.00
_cell.angle_gamma   90.00
#
_symmetry.space_group_name_H-M   'P 1'
#
loop_
_entity.id
_entity.type
_entity.pdbx_description
1 polymer ?
#
loop_
_entity_poly.entity_id
_entity_poly.type
_entity_poly.pdbx_seq_one_letter_code
_entity_poly.pdbx_strand_id
1 'polypeptide(L)'
;MFAKLKKKIAEEAATAPRSGVRIPRTISKESITSMGADSGDDFASDGSSSRDDLPAQLLRRNDQIRKLEAKLSDYAEQLRIMQKTKDKLEIALEKHQDSSIKKLQDQSESHLASRAKMAEGMTLALEKKDQEWIEKLEAVEKEKAALSARVEEMMEQSLTLFQKRDDQDELEGFQQQELAKVKHMLLRKEEQLSQRERELQQKEAEVQSAKRGMSEARGKLQSLEQQHDESCRLNAELEIEREELLLLREEADKKIGDLEGRCQQLQTVIQQVSEDFQKVSPEEEKERTLVDLQKKVTSLERRLQGNLSQDEHLQELLQEKSTLEQNLEETRAELLTVRTNHADTVSSLEAQVNRITELQTLLRHKEESSRAYRERTDTQVRPTRKKEIMSLTVCLIRNPKLRVGHVNFLNAFLLTIKQRKPPYLVCCSLKGLYVVFLLAYKKMAELNSRQTVSTEIAKALEETRRQKEELQTQVCRKTHNDRTSREASLVQVQEELERQRAELQQMQQDKDSELRSLREELLSQTQQLDSCQARISYLEVEVETLTEQLQSPEVCEEEQNGTVTVDDLDHIQKVNRDLEQQLSDKNRTIKQLQQRLAELKRTLQKELKLKPEPETEGKEKAPSPPTSNTTVTNTSDLNDSREINFEYLKHVVLKFMSSRDAEAYQLIRAVSVLLNFTREEEDMLKQTLEYKVCSGAPSCW
;
A
#
# COMPACT_ATOMS: atom_id res chain seq x y z
N MET A 1 -3.52 -66.68 0.08
CA MET A 1 -2.25 -67.43 0.26
C MET A 1 -2.24 -68.37 1.47
N PHE A 2 -2.99 -68.11 2.55
CA PHE A 2 -3.10 -69.05 3.70
C PHE A 2 -3.76 -70.42 3.41
N ALA A 3 -4.61 -70.52 2.38
CA ALA A 3 -5.21 -71.80 1.97
C ALA A 3 -4.22 -72.75 1.27
N LYS A 4 -3.16 -72.21 0.63
CA LYS A 4 -2.12 -73.01 -0.03
C LYS A 4 -1.11 -73.60 0.98
N LEU A 5 -0.95 -72.99 2.15
CA LEU A 5 -0.07 -73.49 3.21
C LEU A 5 -0.69 -74.67 3.98
N LYS A 6 -2.01 -74.63 4.24
CA LYS A 6 -2.74 -75.75 4.89
C LYS A 6 -2.81 -77.01 4.03
N LYS A 7 -2.78 -76.89 2.70
CA LYS A 7 -2.77 -78.04 1.78
C LYS A 7 -1.41 -78.76 1.76
N LYS A 8 -0.31 -78.02 1.94
CA LYS A 8 1.07 -78.56 1.88
C LYS A 8 1.45 -79.36 3.13
N ILE A 9 0.93 -78.99 4.30
CA ILE A 9 1.15 -79.70 5.57
C ILE A 9 0.33 -81.01 5.64
N ALA A 10 -0.81 -81.07 4.93
CA ALA A 10 -1.64 -82.29 4.86
C ALA A 10 -1.11 -83.32 3.83
N GLU A 11 -0.38 -82.90 2.80
CA GLU A 11 0.21 -83.79 1.78
C GLU A 11 1.50 -84.50 2.26
N GLU A 12 2.29 -83.92 3.16
CA GLU A 12 3.54 -84.55 3.66
C GLU A 12 3.31 -85.58 4.78
N ALA A 13 2.15 -85.60 5.43
CA ALA A 13 1.83 -86.58 6.47
C ALA A 13 1.29 -87.92 5.92
N ALA A 14 1.11 -88.06 4.59
CA ALA A 14 0.34 -89.16 3.99
C ALA A 14 1.14 -90.15 3.11
N THR A 15 2.47 -90.04 3.00
CA THR A 15 3.27 -91.00 2.21
C THR A 15 4.25 -91.79 3.05
N ALA A 16 3.73 -92.80 3.75
CA ALA A 16 4.47 -94.02 4.02
C ALA A 16 4.14 -95.05 2.92
N PRO A 17 5.14 -95.81 2.44
CA PRO A 17 4.87 -97.21 2.14
C PRO A 17 5.85 -98.17 2.83
N ARG A 18 5.25 -99.25 3.33
CA ARG A 18 5.85 -100.49 3.85
C ARG A 18 6.42 -101.35 2.73
N SER A 19 7.51 -102.08 3.03
CA SER A 19 7.90 -103.43 2.56
C SER A 19 9.40 -103.58 2.91
N GLY A 20 9.93 -104.58 3.61
CA GLY A 20 9.56 -105.98 3.74
C GLY A 20 10.75 -106.85 3.31
N VAL A 21 11.13 -107.82 4.17
CA VAL A 21 11.96 -109.03 3.86
C VAL A 21 13.49 -108.74 3.80
N ARG A 22 14.45 -109.47 4.42
CA ARG A 22 14.60 -110.89 4.79
C ARG A 22 15.73 -111.06 5.83
N ILE A 23 15.56 -112.03 6.72
CA ILE A 23 16.56 -112.64 7.63
C ILE A 23 17.69 -113.33 6.83
N PRO A 24 18.89 -113.55 7.41
CA PRO A 24 19.25 -114.94 7.71
C PRO A 24 19.78 -115.19 9.14
N ARG A 25 19.31 -116.31 9.69
CA ARG A 25 19.83 -117.05 10.84
C ARG A 25 21.12 -117.78 10.43
N THR A 26 22.04 -117.96 11.36
CA THR A 26 22.84 -119.20 11.53
C THR A 26 23.34 -119.33 12.99
N ILE A 27 22.87 -120.28 13.83
CA ILE A 27 23.50 -121.58 14.27
C ILE A 27 24.98 -121.46 14.70
N SER A 28 25.48 -121.93 15.86
CA SER A 28 25.32 -123.20 16.64
C SER A 28 25.76 -122.95 18.10
N LYS A 29 25.34 -123.58 19.21
CA LYS A 29 24.87 -124.94 19.59
C LYS A 29 25.97 -126.02 19.68
N GLU A 30 26.61 -126.16 20.86
CA GLU A 30 27.22 -127.39 21.45
C GLU A 30 27.22 -127.15 22.99
N SER A 31 26.53 -127.85 23.92
CA SER A 31 26.34 -129.28 24.24
C SER A 31 27.64 -130.04 24.54
N ILE A 32 27.93 -130.25 25.83
CA ILE A 32 28.36 -131.57 26.34
C ILE A 32 27.99 -131.72 27.83
N THR A 33 27.14 -132.71 28.05
CA THR A 33 26.86 -133.45 29.28
C THR A 33 28.00 -134.40 29.65
N SER A 34 28.00 -134.87 30.90
CA SER A 34 28.36 -136.26 31.28
C SER A 34 29.85 -136.62 31.39
N MET A 35 30.30 -137.02 32.58
CA MET A 35 30.59 -138.44 32.91
C MET A 35 31.13 -138.54 34.34
N GLY A 36 30.54 -139.44 35.14
CA GLY A 36 31.11 -139.92 36.40
C GLY A 36 32.08 -141.08 36.19
N ALA A 37 32.92 -141.32 37.19
CA ALA A 37 33.56 -142.58 37.56
C ALA A 37 34.06 -142.37 39.01
N ASP A 38 33.62 -143.06 40.05
CA ASP A 38 33.56 -144.52 40.28
C ASP A 38 34.94 -145.20 40.31
N SER A 39 35.47 -145.35 41.53
CA SER A 39 36.19 -146.53 42.02
C SER A 39 36.32 -146.35 43.55
N GLY A 40 35.80 -147.20 44.41
CA GLY A 40 35.91 -148.66 44.35
C GLY A 40 36.98 -149.07 45.36
N ASP A 41 36.52 -149.60 46.49
CA ASP A 41 37.27 -150.27 47.56
C ASP A 41 38.38 -151.21 47.04
N ASP A 42 39.45 -151.38 47.81
CA ASP A 42 39.88 -152.73 48.24
C ASP A 42 40.92 -152.68 49.37
N PHE A 43 40.63 -153.47 50.41
CA PHE A 43 41.45 -153.75 51.60
C PHE A 43 42.51 -154.83 51.29
N ALA A 44 43.74 -154.62 51.76
CA ALA A 44 44.68 -155.67 52.19
C ALA A 44 45.60 -155.00 53.24
N SER A 45 45.54 -155.29 54.54
CA SER A 45 45.73 -156.56 55.24
C SER A 45 47.02 -157.29 54.82
N ASP A 46 48.15 -156.73 55.22
CA ASP A 46 49.32 -157.47 55.72
C ASP A 46 49.77 -156.72 56.99
N GLY A 47 49.91 -157.34 58.16
CA GLY A 47 50.40 -158.69 58.38
C GLY A 47 51.82 -158.58 58.92
N SER A 48 51.95 -158.72 60.24
CA SER A 48 53.20 -158.98 60.99
C SER A 48 54.31 -157.93 60.97
N SER A 49 54.72 -157.46 62.15
CA SER A 49 55.99 -157.92 62.74
C SER A 49 56.44 -156.97 63.85
N SER A 50 56.86 -157.59 64.96
CA SER A 50 57.70 -157.02 66.02
C SER A 50 57.07 -155.94 66.91
N ARG A 51 56.85 -156.34 68.17
CA ARG A 51 56.23 -155.58 69.26
C ARG A 51 57.14 -154.47 69.84
N ASP A 52 58.15 -154.03 69.08
CA ASP A 52 59.20 -153.10 69.54
C ASP A 52 59.44 -151.87 68.63
N ASP A 53 58.60 -151.58 67.63
CA ASP A 53 58.85 -150.47 66.65
C ASP A 53 57.68 -149.49 66.38
N LEU A 54 56.62 -149.52 67.21
CA LEU A 54 55.47 -148.60 67.13
C LEU A 54 55.86 -147.09 67.22
N PRO A 55 56.83 -146.69 68.08
CA PRO A 55 57.21 -145.28 68.19
C PRO A 55 57.84 -144.72 66.91
N ALA A 56 58.64 -145.53 66.19
CA ALA A 56 59.38 -145.09 65.01
C ALA A 56 58.47 -144.89 63.78
N GLN A 57 57.45 -145.74 63.60
CA GLN A 57 56.46 -145.57 62.54
C GLN A 57 55.55 -144.36 62.79
N LEU A 58 55.14 -144.13 64.04
CA LEU A 58 54.41 -142.93 64.44
C LEU A 58 55.25 -141.66 64.19
N LEU A 59 56.56 -141.69 64.45
CA LEU A 59 57.45 -140.57 64.13
C LEU A 59 57.49 -140.28 62.63
N ARG A 60 57.70 -141.29 61.77
CA ARG A 60 57.76 -141.11 60.31
C ARG A 60 56.42 -140.61 59.73
N ARG A 61 55.29 -141.14 60.23
CA ARG A 61 53.96 -140.65 59.83
C ARG A 61 53.73 -139.23 60.31
N ASN A 62 54.13 -138.88 61.53
CA ASN A 62 54.09 -137.50 62.02
C ASN A 62 54.99 -136.58 61.18
N ASP A 63 56.18 -137.01 60.77
CA ASP A 63 57.06 -136.23 59.90
C ASP A 63 56.46 -136.04 58.50
N GLN A 64 55.80 -137.07 57.98
CA GLN A 64 55.07 -136.98 56.70
C GLN A 64 53.84 -136.08 56.79
N ILE A 65 53.09 -136.14 57.90
CA ILE A 65 51.99 -135.23 58.21
C ILE A 65 52.51 -133.80 58.27
N ARG A 66 53.58 -133.53 59.02
CA ARG A 66 54.19 -132.18 59.07
C ARG A 66 54.63 -131.67 57.70
N LYS A 67 55.16 -132.53 56.82
CA LYS A 67 55.51 -132.16 55.44
C LYS A 67 54.28 -131.86 54.59
N LEU A 68 53.20 -132.60 54.75
CA LEU A 68 51.94 -132.35 54.06
C LEU A 68 51.24 -131.10 54.60
N GLU A 69 51.30 -130.86 55.90
CA GLU A 69 50.84 -129.63 56.56
C GLU A 69 51.62 -128.41 56.09
N ALA A 70 52.96 -128.52 55.94
CA ALA A 70 53.79 -127.46 55.37
C ALA A 70 53.40 -127.17 53.92
N LYS A 71 53.22 -128.20 53.08
CA LYS A 71 52.76 -128.03 51.68
C LYS A 71 51.35 -127.45 51.59
N LEU A 72 50.43 -127.88 52.45
CA LEU A 72 49.08 -127.31 52.55
C LEU A 72 49.14 -125.84 52.96
N SER A 73 50.03 -125.50 53.90
CA SER A 73 50.27 -124.11 54.30
C SER A 73 50.85 -123.28 53.15
N ASP A 74 51.80 -123.82 52.39
CA ASP A 74 52.39 -123.15 51.22
C ASP A 74 51.34 -122.92 50.12
N TYR A 75 50.49 -123.91 49.84
CA TYR A 75 49.38 -123.75 48.90
C TYR A 75 48.33 -122.77 49.40
N ALA A 76 48.02 -122.77 50.70
CA ALA A 76 47.11 -121.79 51.29
C ALA A 76 47.67 -120.37 51.19
N GLU A 77 48.98 -120.19 51.41
CA GLU A 77 49.64 -118.90 51.25
C GLU A 77 49.70 -118.48 49.77
N GLN A 78 49.99 -119.40 48.85
CA GLN A 78 49.96 -119.14 47.42
C GLN A 78 48.56 -118.73 46.95
N LEU A 79 47.49 -119.36 47.45
CA LEU A 79 46.11 -118.97 47.20
C LEU A 79 45.80 -117.58 47.76
N ARG A 80 46.27 -117.23 48.97
CA ARG A 80 46.13 -115.85 49.49
C ARG A 80 46.84 -114.83 48.63
N ILE A 81 48.04 -115.13 48.14
CA ILE A 81 48.80 -114.25 47.25
C ILE A 81 48.08 -114.11 45.90
N MET A 82 47.58 -115.20 45.33
CA MET A 82 46.77 -115.20 44.11
C MET A 82 45.46 -114.43 44.28
N GLN A 83 44.80 -114.55 45.43
CA GLN A 83 43.60 -113.77 45.73
C GLN A 83 43.92 -112.27 45.85
N LYS A 84 44.97 -111.90 46.60
CA LYS A 84 45.41 -110.50 46.72
C LYS A 84 45.82 -109.90 45.37
N THR A 85 46.42 -110.68 44.47
CA THR A 85 46.78 -110.20 43.12
C THR A 85 45.55 -110.06 42.24
N LYS A 86 44.60 -111.00 42.30
CA LYS A 86 43.29 -110.90 41.65
C LYS A 86 42.55 -109.63 42.12
N ASP A 87 42.40 -109.41 43.42
CA ASP A 87 41.68 -108.26 43.97
C ASP A 87 42.33 -106.92 43.53
N LYS A 88 43.66 -106.87 43.48
CA LYS A 88 44.39 -105.69 42.96
C LYS A 88 44.13 -105.44 41.48
N LEU A 89 44.09 -106.50 40.68
CA LEU A 89 43.79 -106.40 39.25
C LEU A 89 42.33 -106.01 39.01
N GLU A 90 41.39 -106.53 39.81
CA GLU A 90 39.98 -106.13 39.77
C GLU A 90 39.82 -104.65 40.11
N ILE A 91 40.44 -104.16 41.20
CA ILE A 91 40.42 -102.74 41.56
C ILE A 91 41.07 -101.87 40.47
N ALA A 92 42.17 -102.32 39.86
CA ALA A 92 42.83 -101.59 38.79
C ALA A 92 41.96 -101.53 37.51
N LEU A 93 41.28 -102.63 37.19
CA LEU A 93 40.35 -102.71 36.06
C LEU A 93 39.13 -101.82 36.30
N GLU A 94 38.53 -101.87 37.49
CA GLU A 94 37.40 -101.02 37.88
C GLU A 94 37.78 -99.54 37.82
N LYS A 95 38.92 -99.14 38.41
CA LYS A 95 39.43 -97.77 38.28
C LYS A 95 39.70 -97.35 36.83
N HIS A 96 40.22 -98.25 36.01
CA HIS A 96 40.44 -97.97 34.60
C HIS A 96 39.10 -97.78 33.86
N GLN A 97 38.12 -98.64 34.11
CA GLN A 97 36.76 -98.54 33.57
C GLN A 97 36.07 -97.24 34.02
N ASP A 98 36.11 -96.92 35.32
CA ASP A 98 35.56 -95.67 35.86
C ASP A 98 36.24 -94.45 35.26
N SER A 99 37.56 -94.46 35.12
CA SER A 99 38.29 -93.36 34.48
C SER A 99 37.95 -93.22 33.00
N SER A 100 37.67 -94.33 32.32
CA SER A 100 37.30 -94.34 30.90
C SER A 100 35.87 -93.85 30.70
N ILE A 101 34.92 -94.31 31.53
CA ILE A 101 33.53 -93.86 31.54
C ILE A 101 33.47 -92.37 31.88
N LYS A 102 34.21 -91.94 32.91
CA LYS A 102 34.26 -90.53 33.30
C LYS A 102 34.82 -89.64 32.19
N LYS A 103 35.90 -90.04 31.51
CA LYS A 103 36.42 -89.30 30.35
C LYS A 103 35.39 -89.19 29.22
N LEU A 104 34.66 -90.26 28.92
CA LEU A 104 33.59 -90.23 27.91
C LEU A 104 32.42 -89.33 28.34
N GLN A 105 32.05 -89.34 29.62
CA GLN A 105 31.05 -88.44 30.19
C GLN A 105 31.51 -86.98 30.09
N ASP A 106 32.71 -86.65 30.56
CA ASP A 106 33.27 -85.29 30.50
C ASP A 106 33.36 -84.77 29.05
N GLN A 107 33.75 -85.63 28.10
CA GLN A 107 33.74 -85.30 26.67
C GLN A 107 32.32 -85.05 26.16
N SER A 108 31.37 -85.92 26.48
CA SER A 108 29.96 -85.76 26.09
C SER A 108 29.37 -84.47 26.67
N GLU A 109 29.59 -84.17 27.95
CA GLU A 109 29.15 -82.95 28.61
C GLU A 109 29.78 -81.70 27.99
N SER A 110 31.07 -81.75 27.68
CA SER A 110 31.76 -80.66 26.98
C SER A 110 31.18 -80.42 25.58
N HIS A 111 30.91 -81.48 24.82
CA HIS A 111 30.27 -81.36 23.50
C HIS A 111 28.84 -80.81 23.59
N LEU A 112 28.05 -81.27 24.57
CA LEU A 112 26.70 -80.76 24.80
C LEU A 112 26.72 -79.29 25.23
N ALA A 113 27.63 -78.89 26.12
CA ALA A 113 27.80 -77.51 26.55
C ALA A 113 28.25 -76.60 25.39
N SER A 114 29.18 -77.05 24.55
CA SER A 114 29.59 -76.33 23.34
C SER A 114 28.44 -76.19 22.35
N ARG A 115 27.64 -77.25 22.15
CA ARG A 115 26.44 -77.21 21.30
C ARG A 115 25.37 -76.27 21.85
N ALA A 116 25.15 -76.26 23.16
CA ALA A 116 24.23 -75.34 23.83
C ALA A 116 24.68 -73.89 23.67
N LYS A 117 25.96 -73.58 23.91
CA LYS A 117 26.51 -72.23 23.71
C LYS A 117 26.39 -71.73 22.27
N MET A 118 26.57 -72.61 21.28
CA MET A 118 26.35 -72.25 19.87
C MET A 118 24.87 -71.96 19.58
N ALA A 119 23.95 -72.76 20.14
CA ALA A 119 22.52 -72.52 20.01
C ALA A 119 22.10 -71.19 20.67
N GLU A 120 22.56 -70.91 21.89
CA GLU A 120 22.33 -69.64 22.60
C GLU A 120 22.93 -68.44 21.85
N GLY A 121 24.13 -68.59 21.28
CA GLY A 121 24.74 -67.56 20.45
C GLY A 121 23.92 -67.25 19.19
N MET A 122 23.35 -68.28 18.56
CA MET A 122 22.46 -68.12 17.41
C MET A 122 21.13 -67.47 17.80
N THR A 123 20.51 -67.86 18.91
CA THR A 123 19.27 -67.23 19.38
C THR A 123 19.49 -65.76 19.73
N LEU A 124 20.58 -65.41 20.43
CA LEU A 124 20.92 -64.02 20.73
C LEU A 124 21.20 -63.19 19.47
N ALA A 125 21.82 -63.78 18.44
CA ALA A 125 22.04 -63.11 17.16
C ALA A 125 20.72 -62.83 16.43
N LEU A 126 19.77 -63.76 16.48
CA LEU A 126 18.43 -63.57 15.91
C LEU A 126 17.65 -62.50 16.68
N GLU A 127 17.65 -62.54 18.01
CA GLU A 127 16.99 -61.53 18.84
C GLU A 127 17.54 -60.12 18.59
N LYS A 128 18.87 -59.97 18.46
CA LYS A 128 19.47 -58.68 18.08
C LYS A 128 19.01 -58.21 16.70
N LYS A 129 18.91 -59.13 15.74
CA LYS A 129 18.41 -58.79 14.40
C LYS A 129 16.94 -58.38 14.43
N ASP A 130 16.11 -59.07 15.20
CA ASP A 130 14.71 -58.72 15.37
C ASP A 130 14.57 -57.34 16.02
N GLN A 131 15.38 -57.03 17.03
CA GLN A 131 15.42 -55.71 17.66
C GLN A 131 15.85 -54.60 16.68
N GLU A 132 16.91 -54.83 15.88
CA GLU A 132 17.34 -53.89 14.83
C GLU A 132 16.22 -53.63 13.80
N TRP A 133 15.44 -54.66 13.45
CA TRP A 133 14.31 -54.50 12.53
C TRP A 133 13.14 -53.75 13.14
N ILE A 134 12.85 -53.96 14.43
CA ILE A 134 11.84 -53.19 15.17
C ILE A 134 12.23 -51.71 15.20
N GLU A 135 13.48 -51.38 15.55
CA GLU A 135 13.96 -50.00 15.59
C GLU A 135 13.89 -49.31 14.21
N LYS A 136 14.24 -50.03 13.14
CA LYS A 136 14.09 -49.53 11.77
C LYS A 136 12.63 -49.29 11.41
N LEU A 137 11.73 -50.18 11.80
CA LEU A 137 10.30 -50.05 11.54
C LEU A 137 9.71 -48.84 12.30
N GLU A 138 10.10 -48.64 13.56
CA GLU A 138 9.74 -47.46 14.33
C GLU A 138 10.26 -46.15 13.72
N ALA A 139 11.49 -46.15 13.20
CA ALA A 139 12.06 -44.99 12.52
C ALA A 139 11.26 -44.64 11.26
N VAL A 140 10.96 -45.64 10.43
CA VAL A 140 10.13 -45.47 9.21
C VAL A 140 8.71 -45.02 9.57
N GLU A 141 8.13 -45.53 10.65
CA GLU A 141 6.79 -45.13 11.09
C GLU A 141 6.77 -43.67 11.59
N LYS A 142 7.82 -43.22 12.29
CA LYS A 142 8.01 -41.81 12.65
C LYS A 142 8.17 -40.91 11.43
N GLU A 143 8.98 -41.31 10.44
CA GLU A 143 9.14 -40.56 9.20
C GLU A 143 7.83 -40.47 8.41
N LYS A 144 7.08 -41.58 8.31
CA LYS A 144 5.76 -41.62 7.69
C LYS A 144 4.78 -40.66 8.39
N ALA A 145 4.77 -40.64 9.72
CA ALA A 145 3.93 -39.73 10.49
C ALA A 145 4.31 -38.26 10.25
N ALA A 146 5.61 -37.94 10.26
CA ALA A 146 6.10 -36.58 9.98
C ALA A 146 5.75 -36.11 8.56
N LEU A 147 5.92 -36.98 7.56
CA LEU A 147 5.53 -36.68 6.19
C LEU A 147 4.02 -36.51 6.04
N SER A 148 3.21 -37.33 6.72
CA SER A 148 1.75 -37.21 6.71
C SER A 148 1.30 -35.87 7.32
N ALA A 149 1.85 -35.48 8.47
CA ALA A 149 1.58 -34.19 9.09
C ALA A 149 1.95 -33.01 8.18
N ARG A 150 3.07 -33.10 7.46
CA ARG A 150 3.49 -32.07 6.50
C ARG A 150 2.51 -31.94 5.32
N VAL A 151 1.94 -33.05 4.86
CA VAL A 151 0.91 -33.05 3.81
C VAL A 151 -0.40 -32.44 4.32
N GLU A 152 -0.82 -32.78 5.53
CA GLU A 152 -2.00 -32.17 6.17
C GLU A 152 -1.82 -30.65 6.34
N GLU A 153 -0.66 -30.20 6.83
CA GLU A 153 -0.35 -28.77 6.96
C GLU A 153 -0.39 -28.06 5.59
N MET A 154 0.19 -28.64 4.55
CA MET A 154 0.13 -28.09 3.19
C MET A 154 -1.31 -28.00 2.68
N MET A 155 -2.15 -29.00 2.98
CA MET A 155 -3.56 -29.03 2.59
C MET A 155 -4.35 -27.94 3.33
N GLU A 156 -4.13 -27.76 4.62
CA GLU A 156 -4.73 -26.67 5.41
C GLU A 156 -4.30 -25.30 4.90
N GLN A 157 -3.01 -25.11 4.62
CA GLN A 157 -2.50 -23.88 4.00
C GLN A 157 -3.19 -23.62 2.65
N SER A 158 -3.34 -24.64 1.82
CA SER A 158 -4.04 -24.53 0.53
C SER A 158 -5.51 -24.13 0.71
N LEU A 159 -6.21 -24.72 1.69
CA LEU A 159 -7.59 -24.38 2.01
C LEU A 159 -7.73 -22.94 2.51
N THR A 160 -6.83 -22.49 3.39
CA THR A 160 -6.84 -21.10 3.89
C THR A 160 -6.53 -20.09 2.79
N LEU A 161 -5.64 -20.42 1.84
CA LEU A 161 -5.38 -19.58 0.67
C LEU A 161 -6.61 -19.50 -0.25
N PHE A 162 -7.35 -20.60 -0.40
CA PHE A 162 -8.58 -20.62 -1.16
C PHE A 162 -9.66 -19.74 -0.51
N GLN A 163 -9.89 -19.90 0.80
CA GLN A 163 -10.81 -19.04 1.55
C GLN A 163 -10.44 -17.55 1.45
N LYS A 164 -9.16 -17.22 1.61
CA LYS A 164 -8.68 -15.83 1.43
C LYS A 164 -8.92 -15.29 0.02
N ARG A 165 -8.84 -16.15 -1.00
CA ARG A 165 -9.13 -15.77 -2.39
C ARG A 165 -10.63 -15.52 -2.58
N ASP A 166 -11.48 -16.38 -2.04
CA ASP A 166 -12.93 -16.19 -2.07
C ASP A 166 -13.34 -14.90 -1.34
N ASP A 167 -12.81 -14.66 -0.14
CA ASP A 167 -13.05 -13.42 0.62
C ASP A 167 -12.58 -12.18 -0.17
N GLN A 168 -11.43 -12.28 -0.86
CA GLN A 168 -10.90 -11.22 -1.70
C GLN A 168 -11.82 -10.95 -2.90
N ASP A 169 -12.30 -11.99 -3.58
CA ASP A 169 -13.23 -11.87 -4.72
C ASP A 169 -14.57 -11.24 -4.28
N GLU A 170 -15.08 -11.58 -3.08
CA GLU A 170 -16.26 -10.94 -2.50
C GLU A 170 -16.02 -9.45 -2.22
N LEU A 171 -14.88 -9.10 -1.62
CA LEU A 171 -14.48 -7.72 -1.36
C LEU A 171 -14.33 -6.91 -2.65
N GLU A 172 -13.74 -7.50 -3.70
CA GLU A 172 -13.65 -6.89 -5.02
C GLU A 172 -15.03 -6.67 -5.64
N GLY A 173 -15.96 -7.62 -5.46
CA GLY A 173 -17.37 -7.46 -5.84
C GLY A 173 -18.04 -6.27 -5.14
N PHE A 174 -17.85 -6.12 -3.83
CA PHE A 174 -18.36 -4.96 -3.08
C PHE A 174 -17.73 -3.65 -3.54
N GLN A 175 -16.41 -3.63 -3.77
CA GLN A 175 -15.71 -2.44 -4.28
C GLN A 175 -16.22 -2.03 -5.66
N GLN A 176 -16.42 -2.98 -6.57
CA GLN A 176 -16.99 -2.72 -7.89
C GLN A 176 -18.42 -2.18 -7.80
N GLN A 177 -19.23 -2.71 -6.88
CA GLN A 177 -20.58 -2.20 -6.64
C GLN A 177 -20.57 -0.76 -6.13
N GLU A 178 -19.72 -0.43 -5.14
CA GLU A 178 -19.59 0.93 -4.62
C GLU A 178 -19.05 1.89 -5.68
N LEU A 179 -18.06 1.47 -6.47
CA LEU A 179 -17.54 2.25 -7.60
C LEU A 179 -18.63 2.53 -8.64
N ALA A 180 -19.48 1.54 -8.96
CA ALA A 180 -20.60 1.71 -9.87
C ALA A 180 -21.64 2.70 -9.32
N LYS A 181 -21.94 2.64 -8.02
CA LYS A 181 -22.84 3.61 -7.36
C LYS A 181 -22.27 5.02 -7.42
N VAL A 182 -20.98 5.20 -7.09
CA VAL A 182 -20.31 6.50 -7.17
C VAL A 182 -20.29 7.01 -8.61
N LYS A 183 -19.97 6.16 -9.59
CA LYS A 183 -20.00 6.49 -11.02
C LYS A 183 -21.39 6.96 -11.45
N HIS A 184 -22.46 6.26 -11.06
CA HIS A 184 -23.83 6.68 -11.37
C HIS A 184 -24.17 8.03 -10.72
N MET A 185 -23.80 8.24 -9.45
CA MET A 185 -24.03 9.49 -8.74
C MET A 185 -23.27 10.66 -9.38
N LEU A 186 -22.02 10.46 -9.80
CA LEU A 186 -21.22 11.47 -10.51
C LEU A 186 -21.81 11.80 -11.87
N LEU A 187 -22.17 10.79 -12.66
CA LEU A 187 -22.75 10.97 -13.99
C LEU A 187 -24.09 11.74 -13.90
N ARG A 188 -24.92 11.41 -12.90
CA ARG A 188 -26.15 12.16 -12.62
C ARG A 188 -25.88 13.62 -12.19
N LYS A 189 -24.79 13.87 -11.45
CA LYS A 189 -24.39 15.22 -11.06
C LYS A 189 -23.86 16.02 -12.24
N GLU A 190 -23.11 15.37 -13.12
CA GLU A 190 -22.60 15.95 -14.37
C GLU A 190 -23.76 16.33 -15.31
N GLU A 191 -24.76 15.47 -15.46
CA GLU A 191 -25.99 15.79 -16.20
C GLU A 191 -26.75 16.99 -15.60
N GLN A 192 -26.87 17.06 -14.27
CA GLN A 192 -27.48 18.19 -13.57
C GLN A 192 -26.69 19.49 -13.78
N LEU A 193 -25.36 19.44 -13.74
CA LEU A 193 -24.50 20.59 -14.02
C LEU A 193 -24.66 21.07 -15.47
N SER A 194 -24.60 20.14 -16.43
CA SER A 194 -24.85 20.45 -17.85
C SER A 194 -26.22 21.10 -18.07
N GLN A 195 -27.25 20.64 -17.37
CA GLN A 195 -28.58 21.25 -17.43
C GLN A 195 -28.58 22.68 -16.88
N ARG A 196 -27.91 22.93 -15.75
CA ARG A 196 -27.78 24.27 -15.16
C ARG A 196 -26.94 25.21 -15.99
N GLU A 197 -25.89 24.72 -16.65
CA GLU A 197 -25.10 25.48 -17.61
C GLU A 197 -25.93 25.91 -18.81
N ARG A 198 -26.75 25.01 -19.38
CA ARG A 198 -27.69 25.35 -20.46
C ARG A 198 -28.73 26.39 -20.02
N GLU A 199 -29.29 26.25 -18.82
CA GLU A 199 -30.22 27.24 -18.24
C GLU A 199 -29.55 28.61 -18.07
N LEU A 200 -28.30 28.64 -17.57
CA LEU A 200 -27.52 29.88 -17.43
C LEU A 200 -27.22 30.53 -18.78
N GLN A 201 -26.79 29.75 -19.78
CA GLN A 201 -26.56 30.26 -21.14
C GLN A 201 -27.83 30.85 -21.76
N GLN A 202 -28.98 30.20 -21.58
CA GLN A 202 -30.26 30.74 -22.02
C GLN A 202 -30.59 32.06 -21.31
N LYS A 203 -30.43 32.12 -19.99
CA LYS A 203 -30.66 33.35 -19.22
C LYS A 203 -29.71 34.47 -19.60
N GLU A 204 -28.46 34.14 -19.90
CA GLU A 204 -27.48 35.10 -20.39
C GLU A 204 -27.88 35.65 -21.76
N ALA A 205 -28.34 34.80 -22.69
CA ALA A 205 -28.87 35.23 -23.98
C ALA A 205 -30.11 36.13 -23.83
N GLU A 206 -31.03 35.80 -22.92
CA GLU A 206 -32.20 36.63 -22.58
C GLU A 206 -31.76 38.01 -22.05
N VAL A 207 -30.80 38.05 -21.12
CA VAL A 207 -30.25 39.30 -20.57
C VAL A 207 -29.57 40.14 -21.67
N GLN A 208 -28.81 39.51 -22.56
CA GLN A 208 -28.18 40.22 -23.69
C GLN A 208 -29.22 40.78 -24.65
N SER A 209 -30.29 40.04 -24.93
CA SER A 209 -31.41 40.53 -25.74
C SER A 209 -32.11 41.72 -25.08
N ALA A 210 -32.38 41.63 -23.77
CA ALA A 210 -32.97 42.73 -23.00
C ALA A 210 -32.06 43.97 -22.99
N LYS A 211 -30.74 43.80 -22.83
CA LYS A 211 -29.77 44.90 -22.92
C LYS A 211 -29.79 45.57 -24.29
N ARG A 212 -29.85 44.81 -25.38
CA ARG A 212 -30.00 45.37 -26.74
C ARG A 212 -31.30 46.17 -26.86
N GLY A 213 -32.42 45.61 -26.43
CA GLY A 213 -33.72 46.30 -26.44
C GLY A 213 -33.72 47.60 -25.61
N MET A 214 -33.09 47.60 -24.43
CA MET A 214 -32.92 48.79 -23.61
C MET A 214 -32.03 49.85 -24.30
N SER A 215 -30.96 49.43 -24.98
CA SER A 215 -30.10 50.33 -25.75
C SER A 215 -30.85 50.97 -26.92
N GLU A 216 -31.65 50.19 -27.64
CA GLU A 216 -32.51 50.69 -28.71
C GLU A 216 -33.56 51.67 -28.19
N ALA A 217 -34.24 51.34 -27.09
CA ALA A 217 -35.20 52.23 -26.45
C ALA A 217 -34.55 53.54 -26.00
N ARG A 218 -33.35 53.47 -25.42
CA ARG A 218 -32.56 54.66 -25.05
C ARG A 218 -32.20 55.52 -26.27
N GLY A 219 -31.82 54.91 -27.38
CA GLY A 219 -31.55 55.64 -28.64
C GLY A 219 -32.79 56.35 -29.19
N LYS A 220 -33.96 55.69 -29.15
CA LYS A 220 -35.24 56.30 -29.53
C LYS A 220 -35.61 57.47 -28.60
N LEU A 221 -35.43 57.30 -27.30
CA LEU A 221 -35.67 58.36 -26.32
C LEU A 221 -34.79 59.59 -26.60
N GLN A 222 -33.50 59.38 -26.86
CA GLN A 222 -32.57 60.47 -27.21
C GLN A 222 -32.97 61.18 -28.51
N SER A 223 -33.46 60.43 -29.51
CA SER A 223 -33.95 61.03 -30.76
C SER A 223 -35.21 61.86 -30.54
N LEU A 224 -36.14 61.39 -29.70
CA LEU A 224 -37.34 62.14 -29.32
C LEU A 224 -37.01 63.38 -28.49
N GLU A 225 -36.03 63.29 -27.59
CA GLU A 225 -35.53 64.42 -26.80
C GLU A 225 -34.94 65.50 -27.71
N GLN A 226 -34.12 65.11 -28.71
CA GLN A 226 -33.62 66.03 -29.73
C GLN A 226 -34.75 66.70 -30.53
N GLN A 227 -35.75 65.93 -30.97
CA GLN A 227 -36.91 66.49 -31.66
C GLN A 227 -37.71 67.45 -30.78
N HIS A 228 -37.83 67.14 -29.49
CA HIS A 228 -38.50 68.02 -28.53
C HIS A 228 -37.72 69.33 -28.34
N ASP A 229 -36.40 69.26 -28.18
CA ASP A 229 -35.52 70.42 -28.07
C ASP A 229 -35.59 71.31 -29.32
N GLU A 230 -35.55 70.71 -30.51
CA GLU A 230 -35.73 71.41 -31.79
C GLU A 230 -37.09 72.10 -31.87
N SER A 231 -38.16 71.40 -31.47
CA SER A 231 -39.50 71.97 -31.43
C SER A 231 -39.62 73.11 -30.41
N CYS A 232 -38.96 73.00 -29.25
CA CYS A 232 -38.91 74.07 -28.25
C CYS A 232 -38.15 75.29 -28.78
N ARG A 233 -37.04 75.06 -29.51
CA ARG A 233 -36.28 76.14 -30.14
C ARG A 233 -37.12 76.87 -31.19
N LEU A 234 -37.77 76.13 -32.09
CA LEU A 234 -38.66 76.70 -33.10
C LEU A 234 -39.83 77.46 -32.47
N ASN A 235 -40.45 76.93 -31.40
CA ASN A 235 -41.51 77.67 -30.69
C ASN A 235 -41.00 78.97 -30.09
N ALA A 236 -39.80 78.98 -29.49
CA ALA A 236 -39.21 80.20 -28.96
C ALA A 236 -38.92 81.23 -30.07
N GLU A 237 -38.40 80.78 -31.22
CA GLU A 237 -38.20 81.63 -32.41
C GLU A 237 -39.54 82.22 -32.90
N LEU A 238 -40.59 81.41 -33.01
CA LEU A 238 -41.93 81.87 -33.38
C LEU A 238 -42.56 82.82 -32.36
N GLU A 239 -42.29 82.64 -31.07
CA GLU A 239 -42.75 83.56 -30.01
C GLU A 239 -42.09 84.94 -30.19
N ILE A 240 -40.77 84.97 -30.46
CA ILE A 240 -40.03 86.22 -30.75
C ILE A 240 -40.60 86.91 -32.00
N GLU A 241 -40.79 86.17 -33.10
CA GLU A 241 -41.37 86.75 -34.32
C GLU A 241 -42.79 87.30 -34.07
N ARG A 242 -43.60 86.62 -33.25
CA ARG A 242 -44.93 87.11 -32.87
C ARG A 242 -44.85 88.40 -32.07
N GLU A 243 -43.93 88.50 -31.10
CA GLU A 243 -43.70 89.70 -30.31
C GLU A 243 -43.24 90.87 -31.19
N GLU A 244 -42.32 90.63 -32.13
CA GLU A 244 -41.85 91.64 -33.10
C GLU A 244 -42.99 92.14 -34.00
N LEU A 245 -43.80 91.23 -34.54
CA LEU A 245 -44.98 91.59 -35.33
C LEU A 245 -46.01 92.37 -34.52
N LEU A 246 -46.18 92.04 -33.24
CA LEU A 246 -47.08 92.74 -32.34
C LEU A 246 -46.59 94.18 -32.11
N LEU A 247 -45.29 94.39 -31.88
CA LEU A 247 -44.69 95.71 -31.77
C LEU A 247 -44.86 96.54 -33.05
N LEU A 248 -44.65 95.93 -34.23
CA LEU A 248 -44.89 96.59 -35.52
C LEU A 248 -46.36 96.96 -35.70
N ARG A 249 -47.29 96.09 -35.30
CA ARG A 249 -48.72 96.36 -35.33
C ARG A 249 -49.09 97.51 -34.41
N GLU A 250 -48.56 97.53 -33.18
CA GLU A 250 -48.75 98.65 -32.24
C GLU A 250 -48.19 99.96 -32.78
N GLU A 251 -47.04 99.93 -33.46
CA GLU A 251 -46.47 101.13 -34.08
C GLU A 251 -47.29 101.60 -35.28
N ALA A 252 -47.83 100.68 -36.07
CA ALA A 252 -48.75 101.00 -37.16
C ALA A 252 -50.07 101.58 -36.62
N ASP A 253 -50.66 100.98 -35.58
CA ASP A 253 -51.87 101.47 -34.92
C ASP A 253 -51.63 102.87 -34.33
N LYS A 254 -50.46 103.14 -33.73
CA LYS A 254 -50.06 104.49 -33.30
C LYS A 254 -49.99 105.48 -34.47
N LYS A 255 -49.35 105.11 -35.58
CA LYS A 255 -49.27 105.96 -36.78
C LYS A 255 -50.66 106.23 -37.37
N ILE A 256 -51.54 105.24 -37.38
CA ILE A 256 -52.93 105.41 -37.80
C ILE A 256 -53.62 106.40 -36.86
N GLY A 257 -53.52 106.22 -35.53
CA GLY A 257 -54.07 107.15 -34.56
C GLY A 257 -53.55 108.58 -34.70
N ASP A 258 -52.24 108.76 -34.96
CA ASP A 258 -51.64 110.07 -35.24
C ASP A 258 -52.20 110.70 -36.52
N LEU A 259 -52.35 109.90 -37.59
CA LEU A 259 -52.93 110.35 -38.85
C LEU A 259 -54.42 110.68 -38.70
N GLU A 260 -55.18 109.86 -37.98
CA GLU A 260 -56.58 110.14 -37.63
C GLU A 260 -56.70 111.41 -36.81
N GLY A 261 -55.82 111.64 -35.83
CA GLY A 261 -55.74 112.88 -35.05
C GLY A 261 -55.43 114.09 -35.93
N ARG A 262 -54.48 113.98 -36.87
CA ARG A 262 -54.20 115.03 -37.85
C ARG A 262 -55.39 115.28 -38.78
N CYS A 263 -56.06 114.23 -39.24
CA CYS A 263 -57.28 114.35 -40.04
C CYS A 263 -58.39 115.08 -39.26
N GLN A 264 -58.59 114.75 -37.99
CA GLN A 264 -59.53 115.45 -37.11
C GLN A 264 -59.14 116.92 -36.92
N GLN A 265 -57.86 117.22 -36.69
CA GLN A 265 -57.36 118.60 -36.62
C GLN A 265 -57.60 119.37 -37.91
N LEU A 266 -57.27 118.78 -39.06
CA LEU A 266 -57.57 119.35 -40.38
C LEU A 266 -59.06 119.57 -40.56
N GLN A 267 -59.90 118.64 -40.12
CA GLN A 267 -61.35 118.77 -40.17
C GLN A 267 -61.85 119.91 -39.28
N THR A 268 -61.31 120.08 -38.07
CA THR A 268 -61.59 121.21 -37.19
C THR A 268 -61.14 122.53 -37.83
N VAL A 269 -59.96 122.58 -38.46
CA VAL A 269 -59.49 123.77 -39.18
C VAL A 269 -60.40 124.06 -40.37
N ILE A 270 -60.82 123.05 -41.14
CA ILE A 270 -61.77 123.23 -42.23
C ILE A 270 -63.12 123.75 -41.70
N GLN A 271 -63.61 123.18 -40.60
CA GLN A 271 -64.84 123.62 -39.94
C GLN A 271 -64.72 125.06 -39.45
N GLN A 272 -63.61 125.41 -38.82
CA GLN A 272 -63.32 126.74 -38.31
C GLN A 272 -63.15 127.75 -39.44
N VAL A 273 -62.43 127.41 -40.52
CA VAL A 273 -62.34 128.23 -41.73
C VAL A 273 -63.71 128.37 -42.38
N SER A 274 -64.54 127.32 -42.39
CA SER A 274 -65.90 127.38 -42.92
C SER A 274 -66.78 128.30 -42.08
N GLU A 275 -66.69 128.21 -40.76
CA GLU A 275 -67.37 129.12 -39.82
C GLU A 275 -66.86 130.55 -39.92
N ASP A 276 -65.55 130.75 -40.09
CA ASP A 276 -64.93 132.05 -40.30
C ASP A 276 -65.37 132.62 -41.64
N PHE A 277 -65.48 131.83 -42.71
CA PHE A 277 -66.11 132.27 -43.97
C PHE A 277 -67.60 132.60 -43.82
N GLN A 278 -68.31 131.92 -42.90
CA GLN A 278 -69.73 132.19 -42.63
C GLN A 278 -69.92 133.44 -41.74
N LYS A 279 -68.99 133.69 -40.82
CA LYS A 279 -68.93 134.91 -39.98
C LYS A 279 -68.40 136.11 -40.76
N VAL A 280 -67.46 135.89 -41.67
CA VAL A 280 -66.99 136.89 -42.65
C VAL A 280 -67.97 136.88 -43.82
N SER A 281 -69.19 137.32 -43.56
CA SER A 281 -69.98 137.93 -44.63
C SER A 281 -69.21 139.20 -45.04
N PRO A 282 -68.78 139.34 -46.32
CA PRO A 282 -68.04 140.52 -46.76
C PRO A 282 -68.86 141.82 -46.70
N GLU A 283 -70.12 141.76 -46.26
CA GLU A 283 -70.94 142.92 -45.93
C GLU A 283 -70.69 143.42 -44.49
N GLU A 284 -70.55 142.57 -43.47
CA GLU A 284 -70.50 143.02 -42.08
C GLU A 284 -69.14 143.61 -41.64
N GLU A 285 -68.00 143.11 -42.11
CA GLU A 285 -66.68 143.70 -41.81
C GLU A 285 -66.41 144.97 -42.62
N LYS A 286 -66.95 145.06 -43.84
CA LYS A 286 -66.92 146.30 -44.62
C LYS A 286 -67.80 147.36 -43.99
N GLU A 287 -68.94 146.98 -43.40
CA GLU A 287 -69.84 147.90 -42.71
C GLU A 287 -69.29 148.32 -41.33
N ARG A 288 -68.62 147.42 -40.59
CA ARG A 288 -67.92 147.75 -39.33
C ARG A 288 -66.71 148.66 -39.52
N THR A 289 -65.89 148.44 -40.54
CA THR A 289 -64.75 149.33 -40.84
C THR A 289 -65.19 150.70 -41.33
N LEU A 290 -66.32 150.78 -42.06
CA LEU A 290 -66.96 152.05 -42.41
C LEU A 290 -67.49 152.78 -41.17
N VAL A 291 -68.13 152.06 -40.25
CA VAL A 291 -68.63 152.60 -38.99
C VAL A 291 -67.50 153.03 -38.05
N ASP A 292 -66.39 152.28 -37.97
CA ASP A 292 -65.26 152.62 -37.10
C ASP A 292 -64.38 153.74 -37.68
N LEU A 293 -64.27 153.85 -39.01
CA LEU A 293 -63.72 155.04 -39.64
C LEU A 293 -64.65 156.25 -39.47
N GLN A 294 -65.97 156.08 -39.53
CA GLN A 294 -66.94 157.13 -39.17
C GLN A 294 -66.89 157.51 -37.68
N LYS A 295 -66.67 156.55 -36.78
CA LYS A 295 -66.49 156.81 -35.33
C LYS A 295 -65.15 157.47 -35.04
N LYS A 296 -64.08 157.14 -35.77
CA LYS A 296 -62.79 157.84 -35.68
C LYS A 296 -62.85 159.22 -36.31
N VAL A 297 -63.55 159.41 -37.42
CA VAL A 297 -63.80 160.74 -38.00
C VAL A 297 -64.61 161.57 -37.01
N THR A 298 -65.70 161.06 -36.46
CA THR A 298 -66.49 161.78 -35.46
C THR A 298 -65.77 161.95 -34.11
N SER A 299 -64.88 161.04 -33.72
CA SER A 299 -64.04 161.15 -32.51
C SER A 299 -62.88 162.14 -32.71
N LEU A 300 -62.28 162.19 -33.90
CA LEU A 300 -61.27 163.18 -34.26
C LEU A 300 -61.90 164.55 -34.48
N GLU A 301 -63.09 164.64 -35.05
CA GLU A 301 -63.91 165.87 -35.11
C GLU A 301 -64.24 166.38 -33.71
N ARG A 302 -64.54 165.49 -32.76
CA ARG A 302 -64.83 165.81 -31.36
C ARG A 302 -63.57 166.15 -30.54
N ARG A 303 -62.42 165.53 -30.86
CA ARG A 303 -61.10 165.91 -30.32
C ARG A 303 -60.62 167.26 -30.87
N LEU A 304 -60.94 167.59 -32.12
CA LEU A 304 -60.68 168.91 -32.72
C LEU A 304 -61.58 170.00 -32.12
N GLN A 305 -62.79 169.63 -31.67
CA GLN A 305 -63.70 170.51 -30.91
C GLN A 305 -63.34 170.67 -29.42
N GLY A 306 -62.29 169.98 -28.96
CA GLY A 306 -61.57 170.26 -27.71
C GLY A 306 -62.40 170.23 -26.45
N ASN A 307 -62.69 169.03 -25.91
CA ASN A 307 -62.95 168.73 -24.49
C ASN A 307 -62.98 167.20 -24.29
N LEU A 308 -61.95 166.59 -23.67
CA LEU A 308 -62.01 165.21 -23.14
C LEU A 308 -61.66 165.26 -21.65
N SER A 309 -62.35 164.45 -20.85
CA SER A 309 -62.35 164.55 -19.39
C SER A 309 -61.51 163.44 -18.74
N GLN A 310 -61.11 163.64 -17.49
CA GLN A 310 -60.21 162.75 -16.73
C GLN A 310 -60.66 161.28 -16.66
N ASP A 311 -61.96 161.00 -16.76
CA ASP A 311 -62.52 159.64 -16.76
C ASP A 311 -62.10 158.81 -17.98
N GLU A 312 -61.89 159.45 -19.13
CA GLU A 312 -61.53 158.74 -20.37
C GLU A 312 -60.08 158.26 -20.33
N HIS A 313 -59.20 158.99 -19.64
CA HIS A 313 -57.83 158.54 -19.37
C HIS A 313 -57.77 157.39 -18.36
N LEU A 314 -58.66 157.37 -17.36
CA LEU A 314 -58.72 156.29 -16.39
C LEU A 314 -59.16 154.97 -17.06
N GLN A 315 -60.03 155.05 -18.05
CA GLN A 315 -60.54 153.88 -18.76
C GLN A 315 -59.50 153.20 -19.64
N GLU A 316 -58.60 153.96 -20.28
CA GLU A 316 -57.46 153.40 -21.02
C GLU A 316 -56.46 152.69 -20.09
N LEU A 317 -56.20 153.27 -18.92
CA LEU A 317 -55.31 152.68 -17.89
C LEU A 317 -55.85 151.38 -17.30
N LEU A 318 -57.19 151.29 -17.13
CA LEU A 318 -57.85 150.05 -16.71
C LEU A 318 -57.75 148.96 -17.78
N GLN A 319 -57.75 149.34 -19.05
CA GLN A 319 -57.57 148.41 -20.18
C GLN A 319 -56.15 147.84 -20.19
N GLU A 320 -55.12 148.67 -20.00
CA GLU A 320 -53.73 148.19 -19.89
C GLU A 320 -53.52 147.27 -18.69
N LYS A 321 -54.11 147.61 -17.53
CA LYS A 321 -54.06 146.73 -16.34
C LYS A 321 -54.62 145.34 -16.63
N SER A 322 -55.74 145.25 -17.34
CA SER A 322 -56.36 143.98 -17.71
C SER A 322 -55.45 143.11 -18.59
N THR A 323 -54.71 143.73 -19.51
CA THR A 323 -53.79 142.98 -20.39
C THR A 323 -52.58 142.43 -19.64
N LEU A 324 -52.06 143.19 -18.66
CA LEU A 324 -50.94 142.73 -17.83
C LEU A 324 -51.35 141.62 -16.85
N GLU A 325 -52.57 141.68 -16.32
CA GLU A 325 -53.12 140.60 -15.48
C GLU A 325 -53.26 139.29 -16.25
N GLN A 326 -53.64 139.35 -17.53
CA GLN A 326 -53.74 138.17 -18.40
C GLN A 326 -52.38 137.53 -18.67
N ASN A 327 -51.35 138.33 -18.99
CA ASN A 327 -50.00 137.82 -19.25
C ASN A 327 -49.37 137.16 -18.00
N LEU A 328 -49.67 137.69 -16.81
CA LEU A 328 -49.21 137.10 -15.55
C LEU A 328 -49.86 135.74 -15.30
N GLU A 329 -51.13 135.57 -15.67
CA GLU A 329 -51.83 134.30 -15.51
C GLU A 329 -51.31 133.23 -16.49
N GLU A 330 -50.97 133.60 -17.73
CA GLU A 330 -50.36 132.70 -18.70
C GLU A 330 -48.99 132.19 -18.23
N THR A 331 -48.12 133.07 -17.73
CA THR A 331 -46.80 132.65 -17.19
C THR A 331 -46.92 131.73 -15.96
N ARG A 332 -47.97 131.89 -15.14
CA ARG A 332 -48.26 130.98 -14.02
C ARG A 332 -48.71 129.60 -14.52
N ALA A 333 -49.53 129.55 -15.55
CA ALA A 333 -49.97 128.30 -16.16
C ALA A 333 -48.78 127.52 -16.74
N GLU A 334 -47.88 128.19 -17.46
CA GLU A 334 -46.65 127.57 -18.00
C GLU A 334 -45.77 126.98 -16.89
N LEU A 335 -45.52 127.74 -15.81
CA LEU A 335 -44.76 127.25 -14.66
C LEU A 335 -45.39 126.03 -13.98
N LEU A 336 -46.73 125.95 -13.93
CA LEU A 336 -47.44 124.79 -13.42
C LEU A 336 -47.23 123.54 -14.29
N THR A 337 -47.22 123.68 -15.61
CA THR A 337 -46.93 122.57 -16.53
C THR A 337 -45.49 122.06 -16.40
N VAL A 338 -44.52 122.95 -16.26
CA VAL A 338 -43.11 122.56 -16.04
C VAL A 338 -42.96 121.83 -14.70
N ARG A 339 -43.63 122.32 -13.65
CA ARG A 339 -43.60 121.69 -12.32
C ARG A 339 -44.20 120.29 -12.31
N THR A 340 -45.32 120.08 -13.01
CA THR A 340 -45.98 118.76 -13.11
C THR A 340 -45.12 117.78 -13.90
N ASN A 341 -44.60 118.18 -15.05
CA ASN A 341 -43.66 117.35 -15.83
C ASN A 341 -42.41 116.98 -15.00
N HIS A 342 -41.87 117.92 -14.22
CA HIS A 342 -40.73 117.62 -13.35
C HIS A 342 -41.10 116.61 -12.25
N ALA A 343 -42.27 116.73 -11.63
CA ALA A 343 -42.75 115.78 -10.61
C ALA A 343 -42.93 114.35 -11.15
N ASP A 344 -43.38 114.20 -12.40
CA ASP A 344 -43.51 112.90 -13.06
C ASP A 344 -42.15 112.26 -13.34
N THR A 345 -41.16 113.05 -13.78
CA THR A 345 -39.79 112.54 -13.98
C THR A 345 -39.15 112.08 -12.67
N VAL A 346 -39.37 112.81 -11.57
CA VAL A 346 -38.87 112.42 -10.24
C VAL A 346 -39.55 111.13 -9.77
N SER A 347 -40.86 111.00 -9.95
CA SER A 347 -41.60 109.77 -9.58
C SER A 347 -41.11 108.54 -10.35
N SER A 348 -40.78 108.70 -11.64
CA SER A 348 -40.20 107.63 -12.47
C SER A 348 -38.80 107.21 -12.00
N LEU A 349 -37.95 108.19 -11.63
CA LEU A 349 -36.62 107.92 -11.09
C LEU A 349 -36.68 107.23 -9.72
N GLU A 350 -37.58 107.65 -8.83
CA GLU A 350 -37.80 106.99 -7.54
C GLU A 350 -38.25 105.53 -7.71
N ALA A 351 -39.15 105.25 -8.66
CA ALA A 351 -39.57 103.88 -8.98
C ALA A 351 -38.41 103.02 -9.55
N GLN A 352 -37.51 103.60 -10.35
CA GLN A 352 -36.30 102.90 -10.81
C GLN A 352 -35.34 102.59 -9.65
N VAL A 353 -35.12 103.54 -8.74
CA VAL A 353 -34.28 103.33 -7.55
C VAL A 353 -34.83 102.19 -6.70
N ASN A 354 -36.16 102.13 -6.49
CA ASN A 354 -36.80 101.05 -5.73
C ASN A 354 -36.61 99.66 -6.37
N ARG A 355 -36.68 99.55 -7.70
CA ARG A 355 -36.39 98.28 -8.40
C ARG A 355 -34.93 97.85 -8.23
N ILE A 356 -34.00 98.81 -8.25
CA ILE A 356 -32.57 98.51 -8.05
C ILE A 356 -32.32 98.03 -6.61
N THR A 357 -32.94 98.64 -5.60
CA THR A 357 -32.82 98.19 -4.20
C THR A 357 -33.41 96.79 -3.99
N GLU A 358 -34.53 96.45 -4.64
CA GLU A 358 -35.10 95.09 -4.60
C GLU A 358 -34.19 94.04 -5.28
N LEU A 359 -33.57 94.37 -6.42
CA LEU A 359 -32.61 93.48 -7.06
C LEU A 359 -31.36 93.28 -6.17
N GLN A 360 -30.90 94.32 -5.47
CA GLN A 360 -29.77 94.22 -4.54
C GLN A 360 -30.08 93.34 -3.32
N THR A 361 -31.30 93.34 -2.79
CA THR A 361 -31.69 92.45 -1.68
C THR A 361 -31.81 91.00 -2.15
N LEU A 362 -32.36 90.74 -3.34
CA LEU A 362 -32.40 89.40 -3.92
C LEU A 362 -30.99 88.85 -4.21
N LEU A 363 -30.08 89.68 -4.72
CA LEU A 363 -28.69 89.29 -4.94
C LEU A 363 -28.01 88.90 -3.63
N ARG A 364 -28.20 89.69 -2.55
CA ARG A 364 -27.68 89.36 -1.21
C ARG A 364 -28.23 88.03 -0.69
N HIS A 365 -29.53 87.78 -0.82
CA HIS A 365 -30.11 86.49 -0.43
C HIS A 365 -29.55 85.32 -1.24
N LYS A 366 -29.31 85.50 -2.55
CA LYS A 366 -28.69 84.48 -3.41
C LYS A 366 -27.22 84.23 -3.02
N GLU A 367 -26.47 85.26 -2.69
CA GLU A 367 -25.09 85.15 -2.20
C GLU A 367 -25.02 84.47 -0.83
N GLU A 368 -25.95 84.76 0.08
CA GLU A 368 -26.07 84.11 1.39
C GLU A 368 -26.44 82.63 1.24
N SER A 369 -27.38 82.30 0.35
CA SER A 369 -27.72 80.91 0.01
C SER A 369 -26.53 80.16 -0.59
N SER A 370 -25.80 80.79 -1.52
CA SER A 370 -24.57 80.26 -2.10
C SER A 370 -23.46 80.07 -1.05
N ARG A 371 -23.30 81.00 -0.10
CA ARG A 371 -22.39 80.87 1.05
C ARG A 371 -22.80 79.72 1.96
N ALA A 372 -24.08 79.59 2.30
CA ALA A 372 -24.59 78.50 3.14
C ALA A 372 -24.41 77.12 2.49
N TYR A 373 -24.58 77.03 1.16
CA TYR A 373 -24.30 75.80 0.42
C TYR A 373 -22.81 75.44 0.45
N ARG A 374 -21.92 76.42 0.21
CA ARG A 374 -20.46 76.24 0.32
C ARG A 374 -20.03 75.83 1.72
N GLU A 375 -20.62 76.40 2.77
CA GLU A 375 -20.32 76.04 4.15
C GLU A 375 -20.80 74.62 4.51
N ARG A 376 -21.93 74.17 3.96
CA ARG A 376 -22.40 72.77 4.07
C ARG A 376 -21.49 71.78 3.36
N THR A 377 -21.03 72.12 2.15
CA THR A 377 -20.05 71.27 1.43
C THR A 377 -18.71 71.26 2.14
N ASP A 378 -18.24 72.40 2.64
CA ASP A 378 -17.00 72.48 3.42
C ASP A 378 -17.12 71.71 4.74
N THR A 379 -18.28 71.71 5.41
CA THR A 379 -18.48 70.90 6.63
C THR A 379 -18.59 69.40 6.34
N GLN A 380 -19.00 68.98 5.13
CA GLN A 380 -18.91 67.58 4.69
C GLN A 380 -17.49 67.15 4.29
N VAL A 381 -16.70 68.04 3.68
CA VAL A 381 -15.33 67.76 3.21
C VAL A 381 -14.27 67.97 4.31
N ARG A 382 -14.51 68.85 5.28
CA ARG A 382 -13.62 69.09 6.42
C ARG A 382 -13.37 67.85 7.30
N PRO A 383 -14.33 66.95 7.59
CA PRO A 383 -14.06 65.72 8.33
C PRO A 383 -13.28 64.69 7.52
N THR A 384 -13.43 64.61 6.19
CA THR A 384 -12.62 63.73 5.34
C THR A 384 -11.19 64.24 5.23
N ARG A 385 -10.99 65.54 4.99
CA ARG A 385 -9.66 66.19 5.09
C ARG A 385 -9.06 66.11 6.49
N LYS A 386 -9.86 66.23 7.56
CA LYS A 386 -9.38 66.00 8.94
C LYS A 386 -8.96 64.55 9.16
N LYS A 387 -9.59 63.56 8.55
CA LYS A 387 -9.16 62.16 8.63
C LYS A 387 -7.82 61.94 7.91
N GLU A 388 -7.62 62.57 6.75
CA GLU A 388 -6.34 62.57 6.03
C GLU A 388 -5.24 63.33 6.78
N ILE A 389 -5.55 64.52 7.31
CA ILE A 389 -4.62 65.32 8.13
C ILE A 389 -4.33 64.62 9.47
N MET A 390 -5.28 63.90 10.06
CA MET A 390 -5.04 63.17 11.31
C MET A 390 -4.23 61.88 11.07
N SER A 391 -4.39 61.23 9.92
CA SER A 391 -3.44 60.22 9.43
C SER A 391 -2.02 60.79 9.28
N LEU A 392 -1.89 62.03 8.78
CA LEU A 392 -0.62 62.78 8.77
C LEU A 392 -0.14 63.18 10.19
N THR A 393 -1.04 63.51 11.13
CA THR A 393 -0.69 63.85 12.53
C THR A 393 -0.27 62.63 13.34
N VAL A 394 -0.81 61.45 13.04
CA VAL A 394 -0.32 60.17 13.57
C VAL A 394 1.11 59.90 13.08
N CYS A 395 1.52 60.45 11.93
CA CYS A 395 2.92 60.47 11.50
C CYS A 395 3.79 61.48 12.29
N LEU A 396 3.18 62.52 12.88
CA LEU A 396 3.79 63.49 13.80
C LEU A 396 3.63 63.13 15.30
N ILE A 397 3.31 61.87 15.61
CA ILE A 397 3.53 61.24 16.93
C ILE A 397 5.03 61.23 17.34
N ARG A 398 5.92 61.77 16.51
CA ARG A 398 7.37 61.62 16.62
C ARG A 398 8.10 62.63 17.51
N ASN A 399 7.43 63.52 18.25
CA ASN A 399 8.07 64.44 19.21
C ASN A 399 7.20 64.73 20.46
N PRO A 400 7.53 64.21 21.66
CA PRO A 400 6.68 64.31 22.85
C PRO A 400 7.18 65.36 23.85
N LYS A 401 7.06 66.66 23.55
CA LYS A 401 7.31 67.73 24.53
C LYS A 401 6.41 68.93 24.28
N LEU A 402 5.18 68.95 24.82
CA LEU A 402 4.36 70.15 25.12
C LEU A 402 2.95 69.70 25.55
N ARG A 403 2.81 69.25 26.80
CA ARG A 403 1.48 68.94 27.37
C ARG A 403 1.35 69.28 28.86
N VAL A 404 2.04 70.32 29.32
CA VAL A 404 2.01 70.77 30.73
C VAL A 404 1.43 72.20 30.89
N GLY A 405 1.23 72.96 29.80
CA GLY A 405 0.80 74.37 29.89
C GLY A 405 -0.69 74.65 30.13
N HIS A 406 -1.60 73.72 29.84
CA HIS A 406 -3.04 74.04 29.80
C HIS A 406 -3.84 73.64 31.05
N VAL A 407 -3.29 72.83 31.95
CA VAL A 407 -4.00 72.44 33.20
C VAL A 407 -3.92 73.55 34.25
N ASN A 408 -2.88 74.41 34.20
CA ASN A 408 -2.71 75.50 35.18
C ASN A 408 -3.54 76.76 34.86
N PHE A 409 -3.97 76.95 33.60
CA PHE A 409 -4.75 78.13 33.20
C PHE A 409 -6.24 78.02 33.56
N LEU A 410 -6.82 76.82 33.51
CA LEU A 410 -8.22 76.61 33.88
C LEU A 410 -8.46 76.66 35.41
N ASN A 411 -7.49 76.25 36.22
CA ASN A 411 -7.60 76.35 37.68
C ASN A 411 -7.52 77.81 38.18
N ALA A 412 -6.83 78.70 37.46
CA ALA A 412 -6.76 80.12 37.78
C ALA A 412 -8.07 80.88 37.45
N PHE A 413 -8.76 80.49 36.37
CA PHE A 413 -9.98 81.15 35.91
C PHE A 413 -11.23 80.81 36.76
N LEU A 414 -11.29 79.60 37.32
CA LEU A 414 -12.40 79.16 38.19
C LEU A 414 -12.37 79.81 39.58
N LEU A 415 -11.21 80.25 40.09
CA LEU A 415 -11.13 81.02 41.34
C LEU A 415 -11.60 82.46 41.16
N THR A 416 -11.45 83.06 39.98
CA THR A 416 -11.83 84.46 39.72
C THR A 416 -13.35 84.66 39.60
N ILE A 417 -14.10 83.62 39.24
CA ILE A 417 -15.57 83.68 39.09
C ILE A 417 -16.30 83.56 40.44
N LYS A 418 -15.65 83.06 41.50
CA LYS A 418 -16.28 82.88 42.82
C LYS A 418 -16.33 84.15 43.69
N GLN A 419 -15.70 85.27 43.28
CA GLN A 419 -15.53 86.47 44.11
C GLN A 419 -16.29 87.75 43.68
N ARG A 420 -17.22 87.70 42.71
CA ARG A 420 -18.05 88.88 42.37
C ARG A 420 -19.55 88.63 42.56
N LYS A 421 -20.05 88.89 43.77
CA LYS A 421 -21.36 89.56 43.97
C LYS A 421 -21.05 91.06 44.01
N PRO A 422 -21.90 91.96 43.45
CA PRO A 422 -22.94 92.55 44.30
C PRO A 422 -24.19 93.00 43.43
N PRO A 423 -25.15 93.79 43.94
CA PRO A 423 -26.56 93.41 43.97
C PRO A 423 -27.51 94.54 43.47
N TYR A 424 -28.82 94.35 43.66
CA TYR A 424 -29.94 95.31 43.53
C TYR A 424 -30.26 95.87 42.12
N LEU A 425 -31.39 95.41 41.54
CA LEU A 425 -32.49 96.29 41.07
C LEU A 425 -33.74 95.45 40.67
N VAL A 426 -34.81 95.61 41.47
CA VAL A 426 -36.21 95.84 41.04
C VAL A 426 -37.01 94.69 40.37
N CYS A 427 -37.46 93.76 41.21
CA CYS A 427 -38.85 93.48 41.63
C CYS A 427 -40.08 93.36 40.67
N CYS A 428 -40.02 93.50 39.34
CA CYS A 428 -41.22 93.28 38.50
C CYS A 428 -41.16 92.15 37.46
N SER A 429 -40.06 91.39 37.43
CA SER A 429 -39.85 90.27 36.49
C SER A 429 -39.45 88.94 37.19
N LEU A 430 -39.54 88.87 38.52
CA LEU A 430 -39.13 87.69 39.30
C LEU A 430 -40.00 86.45 39.10
N LYS A 431 -41.31 86.59 38.92
CA LYS A 431 -42.18 85.41 38.65
C LYS A 431 -41.91 84.82 37.26
N GLY A 432 -41.74 85.67 36.25
CA GLY A 432 -41.36 85.24 34.90
C GLY A 432 -39.98 84.61 34.86
N LEU A 433 -38.97 85.23 35.48
CA LEU A 433 -37.63 84.65 35.58
C LEU A 433 -37.61 83.36 36.40
N TYR A 434 -38.39 83.23 37.48
CA TYR A 434 -38.42 82.01 38.29
C TYR A 434 -39.08 80.85 37.54
N VAL A 435 -40.12 81.12 36.74
CA VAL A 435 -40.74 80.12 35.86
C VAL A 435 -39.82 79.73 34.71
N VAL A 436 -39.15 80.71 34.07
CA VAL A 436 -38.14 80.44 33.02
C VAL A 436 -36.94 79.67 33.59
N PHE A 437 -36.49 80.01 34.80
CA PHE A 437 -35.40 79.32 35.49
C PHE A 437 -35.81 77.90 35.90
N LEU A 438 -37.01 77.69 36.45
CA LEU A 438 -37.53 76.35 36.77
C LEU A 438 -37.75 75.50 35.51
N LEU A 439 -38.25 76.08 34.42
CA LEU A 439 -38.39 75.40 33.13
C LEU A 439 -37.02 75.06 32.53
N ALA A 440 -36.05 75.97 32.61
CA ALA A 440 -34.69 75.72 32.19
C ALA A 440 -34.01 74.64 33.04
N TYR A 441 -34.23 74.65 34.36
CA TYR A 441 -33.70 73.65 35.28
C TYR A 441 -34.33 72.27 35.04
N LYS A 442 -35.66 72.21 34.83
CA LYS A 442 -36.37 70.99 34.46
C LYS A 442 -35.90 70.46 33.10
N LYS A 443 -35.69 71.34 32.11
CA LYS A 443 -35.18 70.96 30.79
C LYS A 443 -33.72 70.52 30.84
N MET A 444 -32.90 71.17 31.67
CA MET A 444 -31.52 70.78 31.91
C MET A 444 -31.47 69.40 32.60
N ALA A 445 -32.31 69.14 33.60
CA ALA A 445 -32.42 67.83 34.23
C ALA A 445 -32.90 66.73 33.25
N GLU A 446 -33.86 67.04 32.37
CA GLU A 446 -34.33 66.12 31.32
C GLU A 446 -33.26 65.87 30.25
N LEU A 447 -32.48 66.89 29.87
CA LEU A 447 -31.34 66.73 28.97
C LEU A 447 -30.23 65.89 29.61
N ASN A 448 -29.97 66.10 30.90
CA ASN A 448 -28.98 65.34 31.64
C ASN A 448 -29.40 63.87 31.79
N SER A 449 -30.69 63.59 32.03
CA SER A 449 -31.21 62.21 32.06
C SER A 449 -31.23 61.55 30.68
N ARG A 450 -31.52 62.29 29.61
CA ARG A 450 -31.36 61.80 28.22
C ARG A 450 -29.89 61.53 27.89
N GLN A 451 -28.98 62.39 28.35
CA GLN A 451 -27.54 62.23 28.14
C GLN A 451 -27.03 60.98 28.87
N THR A 452 -27.43 60.72 30.11
CA THR A 452 -27.04 59.50 30.83
C THR A 452 -27.56 58.25 30.11
N VAL A 453 -28.82 58.22 29.70
CA VAL A 453 -29.38 57.10 28.92
C VAL A 453 -28.63 56.91 27.60
N SER A 454 -28.34 58.00 26.88
CA SER A 454 -27.55 57.93 25.63
C SER A 454 -26.13 57.40 25.86
N THR A 455 -25.49 57.75 26.99
CA THR A 455 -24.15 57.23 27.33
C THR A 455 -24.20 55.76 27.72
N GLU A 456 -25.24 55.30 28.41
CA GLU A 456 -25.39 53.88 28.76
C GLU A 456 -25.71 53.04 27.52
N ILE A 457 -26.54 53.54 26.58
CA ILE A 457 -26.77 52.89 25.28
C ILE A 457 -25.45 52.81 24.49
N ALA A 458 -24.65 53.88 24.45
CA ALA A 458 -23.36 53.87 23.76
C ALA A 458 -22.40 52.83 24.37
N LYS A 459 -22.34 52.73 25.71
CA LYS A 459 -21.54 51.71 26.40
C LYS A 459 -22.02 50.30 26.08
N ALA A 460 -23.33 50.04 26.11
CA ALA A 460 -23.88 48.73 25.78
C ALA A 460 -23.60 48.31 24.33
N LEU A 461 -23.64 49.27 23.39
CA LEU A 461 -23.26 49.02 22.00
C LEU A 461 -21.76 48.74 21.84
N GLU A 462 -20.90 49.45 22.59
CA GLU A 462 -19.45 49.21 22.60
C GLU A 462 -19.10 47.84 23.21
N GLU A 463 -19.80 47.44 24.28
CA GLU A 463 -19.68 46.11 24.91
C GLU A 463 -20.07 45.00 23.92
N THR A 464 -21.21 45.18 23.23
CA THR A 464 -21.69 44.23 22.21
C THR A 464 -20.72 44.15 21.03
N ARG A 465 -20.16 45.29 20.60
CA ARG A 465 -19.12 45.37 19.56
C ARG A 465 -17.87 44.59 19.99
N ARG A 466 -17.42 44.76 21.23
CA ARG A 466 -16.26 44.05 21.79
C ARG A 466 -16.50 42.53 21.85
N GLN A 467 -17.66 42.10 22.34
CA GLN A 467 -18.05 40.68 22.37
C GLN A 467 -18.07 40.06 20.97
N LYS A 468 -18.58 40.80 19.98
CA LYS A 468 -18.58 40.35 18.58
C LYS A 468 -17.16 40.22 18.03
N GLU A 469 -16.27 41.17 18.29
CA GLU A 469 -14.86 41.11 17.89
C GLU A 469 -14.12 39.93 18.56
N GLU A 470 -14.41 39.66 19.83
CA GLU A 470 -13.81 38.55 20.57
C GLU A 470 -14.29 37.19 20.04
N LEU A 471 -15.59 37.02 19.81
CA LEU A 471 -16.15 35.83 19.15
C LEU A 471 -15.60 35.66 17.74
N GLN A 472 -15.49 36.73 16.96
CA GLN A 472 -14.91 36.68 15.62
C GLN A 472 -13.45 36.23 15.67
N THR A 473 -12.68 36.74 16.63
CA THR A 473 -11.28 36.32 16.84
C THR A 473 -11.19 34.86 17.28
N GLN A 474 -12.10 34.39 18.14
CA GLN A 474 -12.13 33.01 18.60
C GLN A 474 -12.51 32.05 17.46
N VAL A 475 -13.48 32.40 16.63
CA VAL A 475 -13.84 31.64 15.43
C VAL A 475 -12.66 31.59 14.46
N CYS A 476 -11.99 32.71 14.17
CA CYS A 476 -10.80 32.73 13.32
C CYS A 476 -9.68 31.84 13.85
N ARG A 477 -9.44 31.83 15.18
CA ARG A 477 -8.43 30.94 15.78
C ARG A 477 -8.83 29.47 15.65
N LYS A 478 -10.09 29.14 15.93
CA LYS A 478 -10.57 27.76 15.84
C LYS A 478 -10.54 27.23 14.40
N THR A 479 -10.99 28.03 13.43
CA THR A 479 -10.92 27.65 12.02
C THR A 479 -9.48 27.52 11.53
N HIS A 480 -8.56 28.37 11.99
CA HIS A 480 -7.13 28.26 11.67
C HIS A 480 -6.53 26.98 12.26
N ASN A 481 -6.78 26.67 13.53
CA ASN A 481 -6.29 25.45 14.18
C ASN A 481 -6.85 24.18 13.54
N ASP A 482 -8.15 24.17 13.20
CA ASP A 482 -8.77 23.03 12.52
C ASP A 482 -8.19 22.86 11.11
N ARG A 483 -7.86 23.97 10.42
CA ARG A 483 -7.22 23.94 9.10
C ARG A 483 -5.78 23.43 9.21
N THR A 484 -4.98 23.92 10.15
CA THR A 484 -3.59 23.47 10.33
C THR A 484 -3.52 22.02 10.78
N SER A 485 -4.42 21.57 11.66
CA SER A 485 -4.51 20.16 12.04
C SER A 485 -4.87 19.26 10.85
N ARG A 486 -5.82 19.69 10.00
CA ARG A 486 -6.18 18.95 8.77
C ARG A 486 -5.02 18.93 7.77
N GLU A 487 -4.31 20.05 7.60
CA GLU A 487 -3.13 20.14 6.73
C GLU A 487 -2.02 19.19 7.22
N ALA A 488 -1.77 19.13 8.52
CA ALA A 488 -0.79 18.20 9.09
C ALA A 488 -1.17 16.73 8.86
N SER A 489 -2.45 16.36 9.07
CA SER A 489 -2.93 15.00 8.79
C SER A 489 -2.88 14.65 7.31
N LEU A 490 -3.16 15.61 6.41
CA LEU A 490 -3.04 15.40 4.97
C LEU A 490 -1.59 15.13 4.56
N VAL A 491 -0.64 15.90 5.08
CA VAL A 491 0.79 15.68 4.82
C VAL A 491 1.22 14.29 5.31
N GLN A 492 0.80 13.88 6.52
CA GLN A 492 1.13 12.56 7.04
C GLN A 492 0.58 11.43 6.18
N VAL A 493 -0.69 11.50 5.76
CA VAL A 493 -1.30 10.49 4.88
C VAL A 493 -0.59 10.46 3.51
N GLN A 494 -0.15 11.62 3.02
CA GLN A 494 0.57 11.72 1.76
C GLN A 494 1.96 11.06 1.85
N GLU A 495 2.69 11.26 2.95
CA GLU A 495 3.96 10.58 3.22
C GLU A 495 3.79 9.06 3.36
N GLU A 496 2.75 8.60 4.06
CA GLU A 496 2.42 7.17 4.18
C GLU A 496 2.10 6.54 2.82
N LEU A 497 1.37 7.25 1.97
CA LEU A 497 1.01 6.80 0.63
C LEU A 497 2.23 6.76 -0.31
N GLU A 498 3.14 7.73 -0.22
CA GLU A 498 4.41 7.71 -0.94
C GLU A 498 5.30 6.55 -0.49
N ARG A 499 5.33 6.27 0.82
CA ARG A 499 6.06 5.13 1.37
C ARG A 499 5.51 3.80 0.85
N GLN A 500 4.18 3.61 0.88
CA GLN A 500 3.55 2.41 0.33
C GLN A 500 3.81 2.24 -1.18
N ARG A 501 3.81 3.34 -1.93
CA ARG A 501 4.16 3.31 -3.36
C ARG A 501 5.60 2.87 -3.58
N ALA A 502 6.55 3.38 -2.80
CA ALA A 502 7.96 3.00 -2.89
C ALA A 502 8.15 1.51 -2.53
N GLU A 503 7.49 1.02 -1.48
CA GLU A 503 7.52 -0.39 -1.08
C GLU A 503 6.95 -1.31 -2.17
N LEU A 504 5.81 -0.95 -2.78
CA LEU A 504 5.24 -1.71 -3.91
C LEU A 504 6.15 -1.70 -5.14
N GLN A 505 6.77 -0.56 -5.44
CA GLN A 505 7.69 -0.44 -6.58
C GLN A 505 8.95 -1.29 -6.37
N GLN A 506 9.48 -1.34 -5.16
CA GLN A 506 10.62 -2.20 -4.81
C GLN A 506 10.24 -3.68 -4.94
N MET A 507 9.11 -4.09 -4.36
CA MET A 507 8.62 -5.47 -4.48
C MET A 507 8.43 -5.88 -5.93
N GLN A 508 7.93 -4.99 -6.78
CA GLN A 508 7.78 -5.27 -8.20
C GLN A 508 9.12 -5.43 -8.91
N GLN A 509 10.12 -4.60 -8.59
CA GLN A 509 11.48 -4.77 -9.11
C GLN A 509 12.12 -6.10 -8.67
N ASP A 510 11.91 -6.48 -7.42
CA ASP A 510 12.41 -7.75 -6.88
C ASP A 510 11.75 -8.93 -7.61
N LYS A 511 10.43 -8.90 -7.81
CA LYS A 511 9.72 -9.92 -8.61
C LYS A 511 10.15 -9.94 -10.07
N ASP A 512 10.39 -8.80 -10.68
CA ASP A 512 10.93 -8.73 -12.05
C ASP A 512 12.36 -9.26 -12.13
N SER A 513 13.15 -9.14 -11.06
CA SER A 513 14.49 -9.75 -10.97
C SER A 513 14.42 -11.27 -10.81
N GLU A 514 13.52 -11.78 -9.95
CA GLU A 514 13.26 -13.21 -9.78
C GLU A 514 12.78 -13.85 -11.10
N LEU A 515 11.84 -13.20 -11.79
CA LEU A 515 11.34 -13.67 -13.09
C LEU A 515 12.41 -13.69 -14.16
N ARG A 516 13.34 -12.72 -14.16
CA ARG A 516 14.48 -12.73 -15.09
C ARG A 516 15.42 -13.90 -14.81
N SER A 517 15.77 -14.13 -13.54
CA SER A 517 16.59 -15.27 -13.13
C SER A 517 15.97 -16.61 -13.54
N LEU A 518 14.67 -16.80 -13.27
CA LEU A 518 13.95 -18.02 -13.66
C LEU A 518 13.88 -18.21 -15.18
N ARG A 519 13.74 -17.13 -15.95
CA ARG A 519 13.78 -17.20 -17.41
C ARG A 519 15.16 -17.59 -17.92
N GLU A 520 16.23 -17.06 -17.34
CA GLU A 520 17.61 -17.42 -17.69
C GLU A 520 17.89 -18.89 -17.36
N GLU A 521 17.44 -19.37 -16.21
CA GLU A 521 17.57 -20.78 -15.81
C GLU A 521 16.80 -21.72 -16.75
N LEU A 522 15.56 -21.38 -17.10
CA LEU A 522 14.76 -22.15 -18.05
C LEU A 522 15.43 -22.21 -19.44
N LEU A 523 16.04 -21.10 -19.88
CA LEU A 523 16.74 -21.03 -21.15
C LEU A 523 17.99 -21.91 -21.14
N SER A 524 18.74 -21.91 -20.03
CA SER A 524 19.87 -22.81 -19.80
C SER A 524 19.46 -24.29 -19.82
N GLN A 525 18.37 -24.64 -19.10
CA GLN A 525 17.83 -26.01 -19.11
C GLN A 525 17.37 -26.44 -20.51
N THR A 526 16.75 -25.54 -21.27
CA THR A 526 16.34 -25.81 -22.65
C THR A 526 17.56 -26.09 -23.54
N GLN A 527 18.61 -25.28 -23.43
CA GLN A 527 19.86 -25.51 -24.17
C GLN A 527 20.53 -26.84 -23.80
N GLN A 528 20.50 -27.21 -22.51
CA GLN A 528 21.00 -28.52 -22.08
C GLN A 528 20.17 -29.67 -22.66
N LEU A 529 18.85 -29.52 -22.70
CA LEU A 529 17.96 -30.52 -23.28
C LEU A 529 18.19 -30.66 -24.78
N ASP A 530 18.35 -29.56 -25.51
CA ASP A 530 18.70 -29.57 -26.93
C ASP A 530 20.05 -30.26 -27.19
N SER A 531 21.05 -30.03 -26.33
CA SER A 531 22.35 -30.71 -26.41
C SER A 531 22.22 -32.21 -26.16
N CYS A 532 21.45 -32.63 -25.15
CA CYS A 532 21.13 -34.03 -24.90
C CYS A 532 20.38 -34.66 -26.09
N GLN A 533 19.41 -33.95 -26.66
CA GLN A 533 18.63 -34.40 -27.81
C GLN A 533 19.53 -34.60 -29.04
N ALA A 534 20.46 -33.68 -29.29
CA ALA A 534 21.44 -33.79 -30.36
C ALA A 534 22.38 -34.99 -30.15
N ARG A 535 22.82 -35.23 -28.90
CA ARG A 535 23.63 -36.40 -28.56
C ARG A 535 22.86 -37.71 -28.78
N ILE A 536 21.59 -37.76 -28.36
CA ILE A 536 20.72 -38.92 -28.59
C ILE A 536 20.59 -39.17 -30.09
N SER A 537 20.27 -38.14 -30.89
CA SER A 537 20.14 -38.26 -32.34
C SER A 537 21.42 -38.77 -33.00
N TYR A 538 22.59 -38.29 -32.55
CA TYR A 538 23.89 -38.78 -33.03
C TYR A 538 24.09 -40.26 -32.70
N LEU A 539 23.81 -40.66 -31.45
CA LEU A 539 23.93 -42.06 -31.02
C LEU A 539 22.93 -42.97 -31.73
N GLU A 540 21.71 -42.50 -32.00
CA GLU A 540 20.70 -43.24 -32.76
C GLU A 540 21.20 -43.52 -34.18
N VAL A 541 21.74 -42.51 -34.88
CA VAL A 541 22.35 -42.69 -36.20
C VAL A 541 23.57 -43.63 -36.13
N GLU A 542 24.43 -43.49 -35.11
CA GLU A 542 25.57 -44.38 -34.92
C GLU A 542 25.12 -45.84 -34.72
N VAL A 543 24.11 -46.08 -33.88
CA VAL A 543 23.51 -47.40 -33.68
C VAL A 543 22.89 -47.93 -34.97
N GLU A 544 22.19 -47.09 -35.73
CA GLU A 544 21.57 -47.47 -37.00
C GLU A 544 22.63 -47.86 -38.04
N THR A 545 23.71 -47.07 -38.18
CA THR A 545 24.83 -47.39 -39.08
C THR A 545 25.57 -48.66 -38.68
N LEU A 546 25.82 -48.88 -37.37
CA LEU A 546 26.41 -50.12 -36.88
C LEU A 546 25.48 -51.32 -37.11
N THR A 547 24.16 -51.12 -36.99
CA THR A 547 23.15 -52.14 -37.27
C THR A 547 23.08 -52.48 -38.75
N GLU A 548 23.17 -51.49 -39.65
CA GLU A 548 23.25 -51.69 -41.10
C GLU A 548 24.56 -52.40 -41.50
N GLN A 549 25.70 -52.05 -40.87
CA GLN A 549 26.95 -52.77 -41.07
C GLN A 549 26.82 -54.26 -40.69
N LEU A 550 26.11 -54.56 -39.61
CA LEU A 550 25.79 -55.94 -39.18
C LEU A 550 24.76 -56.66 -40.09
N GLN A 551 23.96 -55.93 -40.87
CA GLN A 551 22.92 -56.48 -41.75
C GLN A 551 23.30 -56.54 -43.24
N SER A 552 24.44 -55.98 -43.64
CA SER A 552 24.91 -56.00 -45.04
C SER A 552 25.35 -57.41 -45.48
N PRO A 553 24.81 -57.99 -46.58
CA PRO A 553 25.09 -59.40 -46.96
C PRO A 553 26.34 -59.65 -47.81
N GLU A 554 27.27 -58.70 -48.00
CA GLU A 554 28.39 -58.92 -48.92
C GLU A 554 29.70 -58.28 -48.44
N VAL A 555 30.60 -59.16 -47.97
CA VAL A 555 32.06 -59.07 -47.97
C VAL A 555 32.68 -57.93 -47.13
N CYS A 556 33.17 -58.27 -45.93
CA CYS A 556 34.57 -58.05 -45.51
C CYS A 556 34.83 -58.57 -44.08
N GLU A 557 35.74 -59.55 -44.00
CA GLU A 557 36.60 -60.02 -42.89
C GLU A 557 36.01 -60.13 -41.47
N GLU A 558 35.67 -61.38 -41.12
CA GLU A 558 35.38 -61.86 -39.77
C GLU A 558 36.62 -61.72 -38.86
N GLU A 559 36.71 -60.61 -38.11
CA GLU A 559 37.49 -60.59 -36.88
C GLU A 559 36.75 -61.40 -35.81
N GLN A 560 37.05 -62.70 -35.82
CA GLN A 560 37.16 -63.62 -34.69
C GLN A 560 36.39 -63.23 -33.41
N ASN A 561 35.13 -63.62 -33.37
CA ASN A 561 34.61 -64.33 -32.21
C ASN A 561 33.89 -65.57 -32.71
N GLY A 562 34.42 -66.74 -32.32
CA GLY A 562 34.09 -68.05 -32.88
C GLY A 562 32.60 -68.31 -32.99
N THR A 563 32.09 -68.15 -34.21
CA THR A 563 30.76 -68.65 -34.56
C THR A 563 30.92 -70.15 -34.75
N VAL A 564 30.38 -70.92 -33.78
CA VAL A 564 30.30 -72.38 -33.87
C VAL A 564 29.46 -72.69 -35.10
N THR A 565 30.11 -73.20 -36.15
CA THR A 565 29.42 -73.55 -37.38
C THR A 565 28.54 -74.78 -37.13
N VAL A 566 27.49 -74.95 -37.94
CA VAL A 566 26.63 -76.15 -37.85
C VAL A 566 27.46 -77.43 -38.00
N ASP A 567 28.55 -77.38 -38.77
CA ASP A 567 29.50 -78.48 -38.95
C ASP A 567 30.28 -78.80 -37.66
N ASP A 568 30.64 -77.80 -36.85
CA ASP A 568 31.29 -78.01 -35.55
C ASP A 568 30.32 -78.66 -34.55
N LEU A 569 29.06 -78.25 -34.57
CA LEU A 569 27.99 -78.82 -33.75
C LEU A 569 27.73 -80.29 -34.13
N ASP A 570 27.66 -80.60 -35.42
CA ASP A 570 27.51 -81.97 -35.93
C ASP A 570 28.76 -82.82 -35.64
N HIS A 571 29.96 -82.26 -35.73
CA HIS A 571 31.20 -82.94 -35.37
C HIS A 571 31.23 -83.28 -33.88
N ILE A 572 30.91 -82.33 -33.00
CA ILE A 572 30.85 -82.54 -31.55
C ILE A 572 29.78 -83.57 -31.20
N GLN A 573 28.59 -83.52 -31.83
CA GLN A 573 27.54 -84.51 -31.61
C GLN A 573 27.96 -85.91 -32.07
N LYS A 574 28.67 -86.02 -33.20
CA LYS A 574 29.19 -87.29 -33.70
C LYS A 574 30.26 -87.87 -32.76
N VAL A 575 31.20 -87.05 -32.30
CA VAL A 575 32.23 -87.47 -31.33
C VAL A 575 31.58 -87.89 -30.01
N ASN A 576 30.53 -87.20 -29.54
CA ASN A 576 29.80 -87.61 -28.34
C ASN A 576 29.13 -88.98 -28.51
N ARG A 577 28.47 -89.23 -29.65
CA ARG A 577 27.89 -90.56 -29.94
C ARG A 577 28.96 -91.66 -29.98
N ASP A 578 30.11 -91.39 -30.60
CA ASP A 578 31.20 -92.37 -30.68
C ASP A 578 31.81 -92.64 -29.29
N LEU A 579 31.95 -91.62 -28.44
CA LEU A 579 32.41 -91.76 -27.06
C LEU A 579 31.40 -92.51 -26.17
N GLU A 580 30.11 -92.23 -26.31
CA GLU A 580 29.03 -92.97 -25.64
C GLU A 580 29.04 -94.45 -26.05
N GLN A 581 29.22 -94.72 -27.34
CA GLN A 581 29.35 -96.09 -27.87
C GLN A 581 30.58 -96.78 -27.28
N GLN A 582 31.74 -96.12 -27.25
CA GLN A 582 32.95 -96.67 -26.64
C GLN A 582 32.79 -96.91 -25.13
N LEU A 583 32.13 -96.01 -24.39
CA LEU A 583 31.82 -96.19 -22.98
C LEU A 583 30.89 -97.40 -22.77
N SER A 584 29.92 -97.61 -23.66
CA SER A 584 29.03 -98.76 -23.59
C SER A 584 29.77 -100.09 -23.79
N ASP A 585 30.71 -100.15 -24.74
CA ASP A 585 31.53 -101.33 -25.03
C ASP A 585 32.56 -101.61 -23.92
N LYS A 586 33.21 -100.55 -23.41
CA LYS A 586 34.10 -100.64 -22.24
C LYS A 586 33.33 -101.14 -21.02
N ASN A 587 32.12 -100.64 -20.76
CA ASN A 587 31.27 -101.12 -19.68
C ASN A 587 30.84 -102.58 -19.85
N ARG A 588 30.57 -103.02 -21.08
CA ARG A 588 30.30 -104.44 -21.38
C ARG A 588 31.51 -105.32 -21.09
N THR A 589 32.71 -104.84 -21.44
CA THR A 589 33.98 -105.51 -21.15
C THR A 589 34.25 -105.56 -19.64
N ILE A 590 33.98 -104.48 -18.91
CA ILE A 590 34.09 -104.43 -17.45
C ILE A 590 33.13 -105.43 -16.81
N LYS A 591 31.88 -105.53 -17.28
CA LYS A 591 30.93 -106.54 -16.78
C LYS A 591 31.42 -107.96 -17.04
N GLN A 592 31.97 -108.25 -18.22
CA GLN A 592 32.57 -109.55 -18.52
C GLN A 592 33.79 -109.86 -17.65
N LEU A 593 34.66 -108.87 -17.41
CA LEU A 593 35.80 -109.02 -16.51
C LEU A 593 35.35 -109.20 -15.07
N GLN A 594 34.36 -108.44 -14.58
CA GLN A 594 33.77 -108.61 -13.25
C GLN A 594 33.10 -109.98 -13.10
N GLN A 595 32.46 -110.50 -14.15
CA GLN A 595 31.89 -111.85 -14.16
C GLN A 595 32.98 -112.91 -14.10
N ARG A 596 34.04 -112.81 -14.91
CA ARG A 596 35.22 -113.70 -14.82
C ARG A 596 35.92 -113.63 -13.47
N LEU A 597 36.00 -112.43 -12.89
CA LEU A 597 36.61 -112.19 -11.58
C LEU A 597 35.73 -112.73 -10.45
N ALA A 598 34.40 -112.68 -10.59
CA ALA A 598 33.46 -113.33 -9.68
C ALA A 598 33.49 -114.86 -9.80
N GLU A 599 33.63 -115.39 -11.02
CA GLU A 599 33.85 -116.82 -11.27
C GLU A 599 35.18 -117.26 -10.65
N LEU A 600 36.29 -116.56 -10.92
CA LEU A 600 37.59 -116.79 -10.30
C LEU A 600 37.54 -116.67 -8.78
N LYS A 601 36.82 -115.68 -8.22
CA LYS A 601 36.59 -115.57 -6.77
C LYS A 601 35.80 -116.77 -6.22
N ARG A 602 34.81 -117.30 -6.95
CA ARG A 602 34.10 -118.53 -6.55
C ARG A 602 34.99 -119.76 -6.66
N THR A 603 35.86 -119.86 -7.65
CA THR A 603 36.84 -120.96 -7.77
C THR A 603 37.86 -120.87 -6.65
N LEU A 604 38.41 -119.67 -6.39
CA LEU A 604 39.35 -119.40 -5.29
C LEU A 604 38.71 -119.57 -3.89
N GLN A 605 37.45 -119.17 -3.68
CA GLN A 605 36.72 -119.42 -2.42
C GLN A 605 36.28 -120.89 -2.26
N LYS A 606 36.23 -121.68 -3.36
CA LYS A 606 36.02 -123.14 -3.30
C LYS A 606 37.33 -123.91 -3.07
N GLU A 607 38.47 -123.36 -3.45
CA GLU A 607 39.81 -123.91 -3.22
C GLU A 607 40.38 -123.52 -1.83
N LEU A 608 40.04 -122.34 -1.32
CA LEU A 608 40.45 -121.84 0.00
C LEU A 608 39.27 -121.87 0.99
N LYS A 609 39.11 -122.98 1.70
CA LYS A 609 38.28 -123.04 2.92
C LYS A 609 38.93 -122.21 4.03
N LEU A 610 38.64 -120.92 4.16
CA LEU A 610 38.83 -120.17 5.41
C LEU A 610 37.85 -118.97 5.50
N LYS A 611 37.20 -118.87 6.67
CA LYS A 611 36.13 -117.92 7.05
C LYS A 611 36.72 -116.51 7.32
N PRO A 612 35.90 -115.43 7.24
CA PRO A 612 36.33 -114.04 7.28
C PRO A 612 36.19 -113.40 8.68
N GLU A 613 36.99 -112.37 8.97
CA GLU A 613 36.66 -111.30 9.91
C GLU A 613 37.35 -109.96 9.53
N PRO A 614 36.78 -108.81 9.93
CA PRO A 614 36.98 -107.50 9.30
C PRO A 614 37.82 -106.52 10.15
N GLU A 615 37.81 -105.24 9.73
CA GLU A 615 38.49 -104.06 10.30
C GLU A 615 39.92 -103.86 9.74
N THR A 616 40.41 -102.67 9.40
CA THR A 616 40.14 -101.30 9.87
C THR A 616 40.65 -100.31 8.81
N GLU A 617 40.22 -99.05 8.92
CA GLU A 617 40.61 -97.89 8.12
C GLU A 617 42.11 -97.53 8.18
N GLY A 618 42.59 -96.82 7.14
CA GLY A 618 43.59 -95.76 7.30
C GLY A 618 44.96 -95.95 6.62
N LYS A 619 45.21 -95.15 5.58
CA LYS A 619 46.51 -94.51 5.24
C LYS A 619 46.32 -93.57 4.05
N GLU A 620 46.42 -92.25 4.24
CA GLU A 620 47.66 -91.45 4.05
C GLU A 620 48.38 -91.69 2.72
N LYS A 621 48.37 -90.70 1.80
CA LYS A 621 49.54 -89.85 1.50
C LYS A 621 49.30 -88.91 0.28
N ALA A 622 49.80 -87.70 0.46
CA ALA A 622 50.06 -86.58 -0.46
C ALA A 622 50.99 -86.94 -1.68
N PRO A 623 51.57 -86.01 -2.48
CA PRO A 623 51.25 -84.61 -2.88
C PRO A 623 51.47 -84.28 -4.40
N SER A 624 51.19 -83.01 -4.77
CA SER A 624 51.92 -82.15 -5.76
C SER A 624 51.26 -81.88 -7.16
N PRO A 625 51.68 -80.85 -7.94
CA PRO A 625 50.96 -79.57 -8.21
C PRO A 625 50.87 -79.28 -9.75
N PRO A 626 50.99 -78.02 -10.26
CA PRO A 626 50.11 -76.83 -10.25
C PRO A 626 49.59 -76.48 -11.67
N THR A 627 48.45 -75.77 -11.84
CA THR A 627 48.27 -74.81 -12.97
C THR A 627 47.01 -73.96 -12.89
N SER A 628 47.24 -72.63 -12.81
CA SER A 628 46.59 -71.54 -13.55
C SER A 628 45.05 -71.39 -13.64
N ASN A 629 44.60 -70.33 -12.95
CA ASN A 629 43.72 -69.25 -13.42
C ASN A 629 42.27 -69.57 -13.84
N THR A 630 41.35 -69.42 -12.89
CA THR A 630 40.04 -68.80 -13.15
C THR A 630 39.72 -67.85 -12.00
N THR A 631 39.91 -66.56 -12.25
CA THR A 631 39.57 -65.47 -11.34
C THR A 631 38.04 -65.36 -11.28
N VAL A 632 37.43 -65.87 -10.20
CA VAL A 632 36.10 -65.43 -9.79
C VAL A 632 36.33 -64.29 -8.80
N THR A 633 36.31 -63.05 -9.30
CA THR A 633 36.28 -61.88 -8.42
C THR A 633 34.95 -61.88 -7.68
N ASN A 634 34.98 -62.32 -6.42
CA ASN A 634 33.94 -62.05 -5.44
C ASN A 634 33.68 -60.54 -5.41
N THR A 635 32.42 -60.15 -5.63
CA THR A 635 31.93 -58.77 -5.61
C THR A 635 31.99 -58.10 -4.23
N SER A 636 32.49 -58.78 -3.19
CA SER A 636 32.61 -58.27 -1.82
C SER A 636 33.89 -57.46 -1.55
N ASP A 637 35.02 -57.77 -2.19
CA ASP A 637 36.31 -57.09 -1.90
C ASP A 637 36.41 -55.69 -2.53
N LEU A 638 35.58 -55.40 -3.54
CA LEU A 638 35.48 -54.06 -4.15
C LEU A 638 34.62 -53.09 -3.34
N ASN A 639 33.84 -53.59 -2.39
CA ASN A 639 33.00 -52.75 -1.53
C ASN A 639 33.82 -52.25 -0.33
N ASP A 640 34.58 -53.13 0.32
CA ASP A 640 35.53 -52.74 1.37
C ASP A 640 36.60 -51.78 0.84
N SER A 641 37.12 -51.99 -0.37
CA SER A 641 38.09 -51.06 -0.99
C SER A 641 37.47 -49.69 -1.34
N ARG A 642 36.17 -49.64 -1.68
CA ARG A 642 35.45 -48.38 -1.93
C ARG A 642 35.12 -47.66 -0.63
N GLU A 643 34.74 -48.39 0.41
CA GLU A 643 34.36 -47.85 1.72
C GLU A 643 35.59 -47.29 2.47
N ILE A 644 36.74 -47.98 2.41
CA ILE A 644 38.03 -47.47 2.89
C ILE A 644 38.45 -46.19 2.14
N ASN A 645 38.15 -46.09 0.84
CA ASN A 645 38.44 -44.89 0.04
C ASN A 645 37.55 -43.69 0.41
N PHE A 646 36.28 -43.89 0.75
CA PHE A 646 35.39 -42.79 1.17
C PHE A 646 35.72 -42.29 2.58
N GLU A 647 36.17 -43.17 3.47
CA GLU A 647 36.60 -42.78 4.82
C GLU A 647 37.93 -41.99 4.78
N TYR A 648 38.87 -42.40 3.91
CA TYR A 648 40.08 -41.62 3.64
C TYR A 648 39.77 -40.30 2.95
N LEU A 649 38.88 -40.30 1.95
CA LEU A 649 38.49 -39.09 1.23
C LEU A 649 37.79 -38.09 2.14
N LYS A 650 36.93 -38.55 3.04
CA LYS A 650 36.31 -37.72 4.08
C LYS A 650 37.38 -37.08 4.96
N HIS A 651 38.40 -37.83 5.36
CA HIS A 651 39.50 -37.30 6.18
C HIS A 651 40.36 -36.30 5.40
N VAL A 652 40.60 -36.54 4.12
CA VAL A 652 41.35 -35.64 3.23
C VAL A 652 40.57 -34.34 2.96
N VAL A 653 39.26 -34.40 2.75
CA VAL A 653 38.39 -33.21 2.61
C VAL A 653 38.34 -32.41 3.90
N LEU A 654 38.19 -33.08 5.06
CA LEU A 654 38.17 -32.42 6.36
C LEU A 654 39.51 -31.73 6.66
N LYS A 655 40.62 -32.41 6.34
CA LYS A 655 41.96 -31.85 6.50
C LYS A 655 42.18 -30.69 5.53
N PHE A 656 41.78 -30.83 4.27
CA PHE A 656 41.83 -29.75 3.26
C PHE A 656 41.07 -28.49 3.70
N MET A 657 39.89 -28.62 4.29
CA MET A 657 39.13 -27.49 4.85
C MET A 657 39.77 -26.86 6.10
N SER A 658 40.69 -27.57 6.77
CA SER A 658 41.31 -27.17 8.04
C SER A 658 42.81 -26.86 7.92
N SER A 659 43.41 -27.04 6.74
CA SER A 659 44.85 -26.87 6.47
C SER A 659 45.25 -25.41 6.21
N ARG A 660 46.53 -25.09 6.45
CA ARG A 660 47.14 -23.81 6.03
C ARG A 660 47.58 -23.88 4.56
N ASP A 661 47.62 -22.73 3.89
CA ASP A 661 47.69 -22.59 2.43
C ASP A 661 48.73 -23.48 1.72
N ALA A 662 49.93 -23.64 2.27
CA ALA A 662 50.99 -24.46 1.68
C ALA A 662 50.72 -25.98 1.69
N GLU A 663 49.97 -26.48 2.68
CA GLU A 663 49.60 -27.90 2.80
C GLU A 663 48.37 -28.22 1.95
N ALA A 664 47.48 -27.25 1.73
CA ALA A 664 46.27 -27.40 0.94
C ALA A 664 46.58 -27.65 -0.56
N TYR A 665 47.62 -27.02 -1.12
CA TYR A 665 48.08 -27.30 -2.49
C TYR A 665 48.59 -28.72 -2.69
N GLN A 666 49.31 -29.27 -1.69
CA GLN A 666 49.80 -30.65 -1.74
C GLN A 666 48.64 -31.65 -1.63
N LEU A 667 47.61 -31.31 -0.84
CA LEU A 667 46.39 -32.12 -0.72
C LEU A 667 45.54 -32.11 -2.00
N ILE A 668 45.40 -30.96 -2.69
CA ILE A 668 44.74 -30.89 -4.00
C ILE A 668 45.41 -31.84 -4.98
N ARG A 669 46.75 -31.83 -5.04
CA ARG A 669 47.49 -32.69 -5.96
C ARG A 669 47.34 -34.18 -5.64
N ALA A 670 47.28 -34.54 -4.36
CA ALA A 670 47.02 -35.92 -3.93
C ALA A 670 45.58 -36.37 -4.26
N VAL A 671 44.59 -35.50 -4.04
CA VAL A 671 43.18 -35.77 -4.36
C VAL A 671 42.97 -35.86 -5.87
N SER A 672 43.59 -35.00 -6.67
CA SER A 672 43.51 -35.06 -8.13
C SER A 672 44.03 -36.37 -8.70
N VAL A 673 45.08 -36.94 -8.12
CA VAL A 673 45.62 -38.25 -8.53
C VAL A 673 44.74 -39.39 -8.02
N LEU A 674 44.19 -39.30 -6.80
CA LEU A 674 43.35 -40.36 -6.22
C LEU A 674 41.95 -40.42 -6.86
N LEU A 675 41.42 -39.29 -7.31
CA LEU A 675 40.09 -39.17 -7.91
C LEU A 675 40.12 -38.90 -9.42
N ASN A 676 41.30 -38.94 -10.04
CA ASN A 676 41.52 -38.69 -11.47
C ASN A 676 40.89 -37.39 -11.98
N PHE A 677 41.11 -36.29 -11.26
CA PHE A 677 40.64 -34.98 -11.72
C PHE A 677 41.32 -34.58 -13.02
N THR A 678 40.54 -33.92 -13.87
CA THR A 678 41.06 -33.23 -15.05
C THR A 678 41.89 -32.02 -14.64
N ARG A 679 42.74 -31.52 -15.54
CA ARG A 679 43.60 -30.36 -15.22
C ARG A 679 42.77 -29.12 -14.92
N GLU A 680 41.63 -28.99 -15.58
CA GLU A 680 40.66 -27.92 -15.39
C GLU A 680 40.02 -27.97 -14.00
N GLU A 681 39.64 -29.16 -13.52
CA GLU A 681 39.08 -29.35 -12.17
C GLU A 681 40.12 -29.09 -11.07
N GLU A 682 41.36 -29.53 -11.27
CA GLU A 682 42.46 -29.24 -10.35
C GLU A 682 42.74 -27.73 -10.28
N ASP A 683 42.72 -27.02 -11.41
CA ASP A 683 43.00 -25.59 -11.47
C ASP A 683 41.84 -24.73 -10.93
N MET A 684 40.58 -25.17 -11.06
CA MET A 684 39.44 -24.53 -10.38
C MET A 684 39.57 -24.59 -8.85
N LEU A 685 40.03 -25.72 -8.31
CA LEU A 685 40.24 -25.86 -6.87
C LEU A 685 41.41 -25.01 -6.37
N LYS A 686 42.48 -24.87 -7.16
CA LYS A 686 43.59 -23.95 -6.87
C LYS A 686 43.14 -22.48 -6.88
N GLN A 687 42.37 -22.08 -7.89
CA GLN A 687 41.81 -20.71 -7.98
C GLN A 687 40.87 -20.39 -6.82
N THR A 688 40.05 -21.36 -6.39
CA THR A 688 39.16 -21.20 -5.23
C THR A 688 39.96 -21.06 -3.93
N LEU A 689 41.09 -21.76 -3.81
CA LEU A 689 42.00 -21.62 -2.68
C LEU A 689 42.69 -20.25 -2.69
N GLU A 690 43.17 -19.77 -3.84
CA GLU A 690 43.72 -18.42 -4.03
C GLU A 690 42.70 -17.32 -3.70
N TYR A 691 41.44 -17.49 -4.11
CA TYR A 691 40.37 -16.56 -3.79
C TYR A 691 40.09 -16.48 -2.28
N LYS A 692 40.09 -17.61 -1.57
CA LYS A 692 39.98 -17.66 -0.09
C LYS A 692 41.14 -16.95 0.62
N VAL A 693 42.37 -17.02 0.08
CA VAL A 693 43.54 -16.30 0.61
C VAL A 693 43.45 -14.79 0.37
N CYS A 694 42.95 -14.37 -0.80
CA CYS A 694 42.77 -12.96 -1.15
C CYS A 694 41.57 -12.28 -0.44
N SER A 695 40.57 -13.04 0.01
CA SER A 695 39.34 -12.50 0.63
C SER A 695 39.32 -12.62 2.17
N GLY A 696 40.47 -12.80 2.81
CA GLY A 696 40.62 -12.89 4.26
C GLY A 696 40.17 -11.62 5.02
N ALA A 697 38.87 -11.48 5.25
CA ALA A 697 38.29 -10.68 6.33
C ALA A 697 37.57 -11.64 7.30
N PRO A 698 37.83 -11.58 8.61
CA PRO A 698 37.25 -12.52 9.56
C PRO A 698 35.80 -12.12 9.82
N SER A 699 34.85 -12.84 9.24
CA SER A 699 33.43 -12.69 9.60
C SER A 699 32.82 -14.07 9.80
N CYS A 700 32.54 -14.35 11.07
CA CYS A 700 31.49 -15.23 11.57
C CYS A 700 31.66 -16.74 11.34
N TRP A 701 32.32 -17.38 12.32
CA TRP A 701 31.63 -18.39 13.13
C TRP A 701 31.49 -17.85 14.55
#